data_AF-T1GT58-F1
#
_entry.id   AF-T1GT58-F1
#
_cell.length_a   1.000
_cell.length_b   1.000
_cell.length_c   1.000
_cell.angle_alpha   90.00
_cell.angle_beta   90.00
_cell.angle_gamma   90.00
#
_symmetry.space_group_name_H-M   'P 1'
#
loop_
_entity.id
_entity.type
_entity.pdbx_description
1 polymer ?
#
loop_
_entity_poly.entity_id
_entity_poly.type
_entity_poly.pdbx_seq_one_letter_code
_entity_poly.pdbx_strand_id
1 'polypeptide(L)'
;MLMSDFQMNPEVFKGCGDDISKYCHQVDGPNLLNCLMQHVKTKKRQERVTSECLRALEDLIKTSDAGEDWRVDPVLRRNCQPVVDNVCRDTQGGEARVLNCLMEHLDSPAMTEECEQSLLLIQYFVARNFKLDPQLYKHCKEDAVNYCHSEKTWDNVLTAQEDPERGPLVFPCLHRMATENDGKQQPLKKNCIREIRRAMKQRAISVHLIPEVEDNCLEDLTKFCPTKTKKGEEMQCLQDNLDQLDKNCHDAVKTFTMEEAGNVEMNPIDEGDTMECLIQHKNDEDVRPECRAAIEHFQIISLKDYHFTFKFKQACKDHVRRYCSTSTTKNEVVSCLSEHIRNDTITGRSHSIPKDCRKQVKEQLLQQRSSISLNPKLAKACQTELEKFCNDKEHNGAVLECLQSYTNRLGDTCRHEMFKFKKSELSDSATDYTLLKECKEMAFQFCSKESESSKLLDCLKIYKDEPNFDQRCHLVVVNRLIEQNTDYRFNPSLQLACGRNIDQYCSAVVARAQENEELNGKENIENDDGQVEECLKTVFSSGRNIRKECKVEIANLIAEAKADIHVDPLLHRACSNDLLKYCSTVKSGNGRQLNCLQKIMDSQPDAMEKECTEKLTKRMEMFKNADKILPPENIEELVNVVISSPAHKFFMVVALTFVGFFFFIGMMMGRVTKKAHFQKLK
;
A
#
# COMPACT_ATOMS: atom_id res chain seq x y z
N MET A 1 36.34 -44.18 -6.05
CA MET A 1 34.97 -43.60 -5.89
C MET A 1 34.62 -42.99 -7.25
N LEU A 2 33.38 -43.14 -7.75
CA LEU A 2 33.02 -42.66 -9.10
C LEU A 2 33.38 -41.17 -9.35
N MET A 3 33.28 -40.32 -8.32
CA MET A 3 33.65 -38.90 -8.37
C MET A 3 35.16 -38.63 -8.18
N SER A 4 35.91 -39.52 -7.53
CA SER A 4 37.38 -39.35 -7.34
C SER A 4 38.18 -39.77 -8.55
N ASP A 5 37.64 -40.72 -9.33
CA ASP A 5 38.28 -41.33 -10.50
C ASP A 5 37.48 -40.99 -11.76
N PHE A 6 37.08 -39.73 -11.94
CA PHE A 6 36.28 -39.30 -13.10
C PHE A 6 36.97 -39.63 -14.45
N GLN A 7 38.31 -39.80 -14.45
CA GLN A 7 39.12 -40.36 -15.55
C GLN A 7 38.63 -41.74 -16.05
N MET A 8 37.80 -42.42 -15.26
CA MET A 8 37.27 -43.75 -15.52
C MET A 8 35.76 -43.76 -15.82
N ASN A 9 35.07 -42.62 -15.87
CA ASN A 9 33.68 -42.57 -16.34
C ASN A 9 33.65 -42.31 -17.86
N PRO A 10 33.40 -43.36 -18.69
CA PRO A 10 33.48 -43.24 -20.14
C PRO A 10 32.42 -42.30 -20.73
N GLU A 11 31.28 -42.13 -20.05
CA GLU A 11 30.20 -41.25 -20.53
C GLU A 11 30.60 -39.76 -20.43
N VAL A 12 31.33 -39.37 -19.37
CA VAL A 12 31.81 -37.98 -19.21
C VAL A 12 32.90 -37.65 -20.22
N PHE A 13 33.85 -38.56 -20.46
CA PHE A 13 34.88 -38.34 -21.49
C PHE A 13 34.30 -38.25 -22.89
N LYS A 14 33.29 -39.07 -23.18
CA LYS A 14 32.60 -39.06 -24.47
C LYS A 14 31.75 -37.80 -24.64
N GLY A 15 30.95 -37.45 -23.64
CA GLY A 15 30.02 -36.32 -23.72
C GLY A 15 30.69 -34.94 -23.56
N CYS A 16 31.80 -34.84 -22.82
CA CYS A 16 32.50 -33.59 -22.56
C CYS A 16 33.81 -33.40 -23.33
N GLY A 17 34.20 -34.30 -24.23
CA GLY A 17 35.51 -34.27 -24.89
C GLY A 17 35.83 -32.93 -25.58
N ASP A 18 34.85 -32.35 -26.27
CA ASP A 18 34.98 -31.05 -26.93
C ASP A 18 35.07 -29.90 -25.93
N ASP A 19 34.27 -29.93 -24.87
CA ASP A 19 34.27 -28.91 -23.81
C ASP A 19 35.54 -28.95 -22.97
N ILE A 20 36.08 -30.14 -22.69
CA ILE A 20 37.38 -30.33 -22.03
C ILE A 20 38.47 -29.67 -22.86
N SER A 21 38.49 -29.95 -24.15
CA SER A 21 39.50 -29.41 -25.08
C SER A 21 39.39 -27.89 -25.24
N LYS A 22 38.16 -27.35 -25.20
CA LYS A 22 37.89 -25.94 -25.40
C LYS A 22 38.13 -25.09 -24.15
N TYR A 23 37.69 -25.56 -22.99
CA TYR A 23 37.66 -24.76 -21.76
C TYR A 23 38.68 -25.20 -20.71
N CYS A 24 38.98 -26.50 -20.63
CA CYS A 24 39.74 -27.09 -19.52
C CYS A 24 41.06 -27.78 -19.92
N HIS A 25 41.63 -27.41 -21.08
CA HIS A 25 42.82 -28.05 -21.66
C HIS A 25 44.10 -28.00 -20.79
N GLN A 26 44.15 -27.15 -19.76
CA GLN A 26 45.29 -26.99 -18.84
C GLN A 26 45.02 -27.49 -17.42
N VAL A 27 43.90 -28.20 -17.19
CA VAL A 27 43.49 -28.61 -15.85
C VAL A 27 43.79 -30.09 -15.63
N ASP A 28 44.63 -30.38 -14.62
CA ASP A 28 45.00 -31.73 -14.26
C ASP A 28 43.86 -32.50 -13.58
N GLY A 29 43.75 -33.79 -13.96
CA GLY A 29 43.05 -34.86 -13.26
C GLY A 29 41.90 -34.38 -12.35
N PRO A 30 42.05 -34.49 -11.01
CA PRO A 30 40.96 -34.31 -10.04
C PRO A 30 40.23 -32.94 -10.10
N ASN A 31 40.79 -31.93 -10.77
CA ASN A 31 40.18 -30.61 -10.90
C ASN A 31 39.41 -30.43 -12.23
N LEU A 32 39.48 -31.39 -13.16
CA LEU A 32 38.82 -31.28 -14.47
C LEU A 32 37.30 -31.21 -14.33
N LEU A 33 36.73 -32.03 -13.46
CA LEU A 33 35.30 -31.99 -13.16
C LEU A 33 34.91 -30.62 -12.61
N ASN A 34 35.68 -30.07 -11.66
CA ASN A 34 35.43 -28.73 -11.13
C ASN A 34 35.51 -27.65 -12.20
N CYS A 35 36.46 -27.74 -13.15
CA CYS A 35 36.56 -26.82 -14.28
C CYS A 35 35.31 -26.90 -15.18
N LEU A 36 34.93 -28.10 -15.62
CA LEU A 36 33.72 -28.30 -16.44
C LEU A 36 32.48 -27.77 -15.73
N MET A 37 32.34 -28.11 -14.44
CA MET A 37 31.23 -27.66 -13.62
C MET A 37 31.22 -26.12 -13.44
N GLN A 38 32.36 -25.42 -13.41
CA GLN A 38 32.39 -23.95 -13.42
C GLN A 38 31.85 -23.35 -14.73
N HIS A 39 32.07 -24.02 -15.86
CA HIS A 39 31.56 -23.60 -17.17
C HIS A 39 30.07 -23.94 -17.39
N VAL A 40 29.44 -24.71 -16.50
CA VAL A 40 28.00 -24.98 -16.58
C VAL A 40 27.16 -23.74 -16.26
N LYS A 41 27.61 -22.92 -15.30
CA LYS A 41 26.86 -21.76 -14.76
C LYS A 41 27.32 -20.40 -15.27
N THR A 42 28.15 -20.33 -16.30
CA THR A 42 28.69 -19.05 -16.77
C THR A 42 27.61 -18.12 -17.33
N LYS A 43 27.82 -16.80 -17.16
CA LYS A 43 26.93 -15.73 -17.62
C LYS A 43 26.86 -15.62 -19.14
N LYS A 44 27.89 -16.09 -19.85
CA LYS A 44 27.92 -16.04 -21.31
C LYS A 44 27.51 -17.38 -21.89
N ARG A 45 26.37 -17.40 -22.60
CA ARG A 45 25.84 -18.62 -23.24
C ARG A 45 26.87 -19.32 -24.14
N GLN A 46 27.75 -18.56 -24.79
CA GLN A 46 28.80 -19.05 -25.70
C GLN A 46 29.97 -19.74 -24.99
N GLU A 47 30.12 -19.49 -23.68
CA GLU A 47 31.16 -20.07 -22.82
C GLU A 47 30.62 -21.24 -21.99
N ARG A 48 29.33 -21.60 -22.14
CA ARG A 48 28.74 -22.76 -21.49
C ARG A 48 29.15 -24.06 -22.17
N VAL A 49 29.23 -25.12 -21.37
CA VAL A 49 29.42 -26.48 -21.88
C VAL A 49 28.25 -26.89 -22.79
N THR A 50 28.51 -27.84 -23.68
CA THR A 50 27.48 -28.39 -24.57
C THR A 50 26.39 -29.14 -23.78
N SER A 51 25.21 -29.29 -24.40
CA SER A 51 24.10 -30.06 -23.82
C SER A 51 24.46 -31.55 -23.63
N GLU A 52 25.34 -32.09 -24.48
CA GLU A 52 25.86 -33.46 -24.35
C GLU A 52 26.73 -33.61 -23.11
N CYS A 53 27.64 -32.66 -22.87
CA CYS A 53 28.45 -32.65 -21.66
C CYS A 53 27.60 -32.43 -20.41
N LEU A 54 26.62 -31.52 -20.46
CA LEU A 54 25.74 -31.25 -19.33
C LEU A 54 24.99 -32.51 -18.85
N ARG A 55 24.48 -33.32 -19.79
CA ARG A 55 23.83 -34.61 -19.48
C ARG A 55 24.79 -35.61 -18.86
N ALA A 56 26.00 -35.72 -19.40
CA ALA A 56 27.01 -36.62 -18.85
C ALA A 56 27.40 -36.24 -17.40
N LEU A 57 27.44 -34.94 -17.10
CA LEU A 57 27.65 -34.43 -15.74
C LEU A 57 26.44 -34.71 -14.83
N GLU A 58 25.22 -34.55 -15.34
CA GLU A 58 23.99 -34.88 -14.60
C GLU A 58 23.93 -36.37 -14.23
N ASP A 59 24.24 -37.25 -15.18
CA ASP A 59 24.31 -38.70 -14.97
C ASP A 59 25.41 -39.08 -13.98
N LEU A 60 26.55 -38.38 -14.00
CA LEU A 60 27.60 -38.57 -13.01
C LEU A 60 27.11 -38.23 -11.59
N ILE A 61 26.43 -37.08 -11.42
CA ILE A 61 25.88 -36.66 -10.12
C ILE A 61 24.83 -37.64 -9.61
N LYS A 62 23.99 -38.16 -10.52
CA LYS A 62 22.97 -39.17 -10.21
C LYS A 62 23.60 -40.49 -9.79
N THR A 63 24.54 -41.02 -10.57
CA THR A 63 25.14 -42.35 -10.32
C THR A 63 26.10 -42.38 -9.14
N SER A 64 26.65 -41.23 -8.76
CA SER A 64 27.50 -41.11 -7.59
C SER A 64 26.74 -40.72 -6.31
N ASP A 65 25.43 -40.51 -6.37
CA ASP A 65 24.62 -40.00 -5.25
C ASP A 65 25.15 -38.69 -4.64
N ALA A 66 25.81 -37.83 -5.44
CA ALA A 66 26.42 -36.59 -4.92
C ALA A 66 25.37 -35.55 -4.47
N GLY A 67 24.13 -35.65 -4.98
CA GLY A 67 22.99 -34.87 -4.51
C GLY A 67 22.39 -35.35 -3.18
N GLU A 68 22.75 -36.55 -2.71
CA GLU A 68 22.29 -37.09 -1.42
C GLU A 68 23.38 -37.07 -0.35
N ASP A 69 24.60 -37.50 -0.71
CA ASP A 69 25.73 -37.60 0.20
C ASP A 69 26.91 -36.74 -0.26
N TRP A 70 27.03 -35.57 0.37
CA TRP A 70 28.12 -34.60 0.15
C TRP A 70 29.52 -35.20 0.33
N ARG A 71 29.66 -36.33 1.05
CA ARG A 71 30.97 -36.98 1.29
C ARG A 71 31.51 -37.68 0.06
N VAL A 72 30.67 -37.96 -0.94
CA VAL A 72 31.07 -38.62 -2.18
C VAL A 72 31.80 -37.68 -3.12
N ASP A 73 31.52 -36.38 -3.05
CA ASP A 73 32.28 -35.34 -3.76
C ASP A 73 33.49 -34.90 -2.91
N PRO A 74 34.73 -35.24 -3.33
CA PRO A 74 35.93 -34.90 -2.57
C PRO A 74 36.18 -33.39 -2.45
N VAL A 75 35.76 -32.60 -3.45
CA VAL A 75 35.97 -31.15 -3.49
C VAL A 75 34.97 -30.48 -2.56
N LEU A 76 33.68 -30.81 -2.69
CA LEU A 76 32.65 -30.33 -1.79
C LEU A 76 32.97 -30.72 -0.34
N ARG A 77 33.41 -31.96 -0.12
CA ARG A 77 33.79 -32.42 1.21
C ARG A 77 34.92 -31.59 1.80
N ARG A 78 36.02 -31.42 1.06
CA ARG A 78 37.17 -30.64 1.52
C ARG A 78 36.78 -29.19 1.85
N ASN A 79 35.99 -28.56 1.00
CA ASN A 79 35.66 -27.14 1.12
C ASN A 79 34.61 -26.89 2.22
N CYS A 80 33.64 -27.80 2.41
CA CYS A 80 32.54 -27.63 3.36
C CYS A 80 32.73 -28.30 4.72
N GLN A 81 33.72 -29.19 4.91
CA GLN A 81 33.97 -29.85 6.20
C GLN A 81 34.06 -28.85 7.38
N PRO A 82 34.78 -27.71 7.28
CA PRO A 82 34.86 -26.75 8.39
C PRO A 82 33.51 -26.14 8.78
N VAL A 83 32.65 -25.90 7.78
CA VAL A 83 31.29 -25.37 7.98
C VAL A 83 30.41 -26.45 8.61
N VAL A 84 30.47 -27.68 8.11
CA VAL A 84 29.71 -28.82 8.65
C VAL A 84 30.05 -29.05 10.12
N ASP A 85 31.33 -29.05 10.47
CA ASP A 85 31.79 -29.31 11.84
C ASP A 85 31.36 -28.20 12.83
N ASN A 86 31.11 -26.99 12.33
CA ASN A 86 30.71 -25.83 13.13
C ASN A 86 29.18 -25.72 13.27
N VAL A 87 28.44 -25.72 12.15
CA VAL A 87 26.99 -25.43 12.15
C VAL A 87 26.10 -26.64 11.89
N CYS A 88 26.59 -27.69 11.22
CA CYS A 88 25.78 -28.87 10.83
C CYS A 88 26.19 -30.17 11.54
N ARG A 89 26.96 -30.09 12.62
CA ARG A 89 27.56 -31.25 13.31
C ARG A 89 26.53 -32.29 13.78
N ASP A 90 25.40 -31.83 14.28
CA ASP A 90 24.34 -32.69 14.82
C ASP A 90 23.36 -33.19 13.75
N THR A 91 23.57 -32.79 12.49
CA THR A 91 22.73 -33.24 11.37
C THR A 91 23.11 -34.65 10.99
N GLN A 92 22.16 -35.58 11.14
CA GLN A 92 22.35 -36.96 10.71
C GLN A 92 22.54 -37.05 9.20
N GLY A 93 23.48 -37.90 8.77
CA GLY A 93 23.74 -38.15 7.34
C GLY A 93 22.60 -38.85 6.60
N GLY A 94 22.73 -38.87 5.27
CA GLY A 94 21.75 -39.44 4.33
C GLY A 94 20.60 -38.49 4.01
N GLU A 95 19.87 -38.80 2.93
CA GLU A 95 18.63 -38.10 2.58
C GLU A 95 18.84 -36.59 2.32
N ALA A 96 20.04 -36.21 1.85
CA ALA A 96 20.48 -34.83 1.58
C ALA A 96 20.43 -33.86 2.78
N ARG A 97 20.27 -34.36 4.03
CA ARG A 97 20.02 -33.49 5.20
C ARG A 97 21.17 -32.53 5.50
N VAL A 98 22.42 -32.98 5.35
CA VAL A 98 23.60 -32.11 5.56
C VAL A 98 23.68 -31.02 4.47
N LEU A 99 23.36 -31.36 3.22
CA LEU A 99 23.30 -30.37 2.13
C LEU A 99 22.21 -29.33 2.39
N ASN A 100 21.05 -29.76 2.89
CA ASN A 100 19.97 -28.85 3.29
C ASN A 100 20.38 -27.93 4.44
N CYS A 101 21.05 -28.46 5.48
CA CYS A 101 21.58 -27.65 6.57
C CYS A 101 22.58 -26.59 6.07
N LEU A 102 23.51 -26.98 5.18
CA LEU A 102 24.45 -26.04 4.59
C LEU A 102 23.74 -24.93 3.79
N MET A 103 22.68 -25.28 3.04
CA MET A 103 21.86 -24.31 2.31
C MET A 103 21.08 -23.35 3.22
N GLU A 104 20.61 -23.82 4.38
CA GLU A 104 19.96 -22.97 5.38
C GLU A 104 20.93 -21.96 6.03
N HIS A 105 22.21 -22.30 6.08
CA HIS A 105 23.27 -21.48 6.66
C HIS A 105 24.13 -20.75 5.61
N LEU A 106 23.66 -20.64 4.37
CA LEU A 106 24.41 -20.09 3.25
C LEU A 106 24.82 -18.61 3.42
N ASP A 107 24.03 -17.83 4.16
CA ASP A 107 24.30 -16.41 4.46
C ASP A 107 24.81 -16.21 5.90
N SER A 108 25.11 -17.30 6.61
CA SER A 108 25.68 -17.22 7.95
C SER A 108 27.15 -16.83 7.89
N PRO A 109 27.69 -16.13 8.92
CA PRO A 109 29.12 -15.81 8.98
C PRO A 109 30.03 -17.03 9.10
N ALA A 110 29.46 -18.22 9.34
CA ALA A 110 30.18 -19.48 9.36
C ALA A 110 30.43 -20.08 7.96
N MET A 111 29.72 -19.61 6.93
CA MET A 111 29.87 -20.09 5.56
C MET A 111 31.14 -19.53 4.92
N THR A 112 31.96 -20.40 4.32
CA THR A 112 33.15 -19.99 3.57
C THR A 112 32.83 -19.83 2.08
N GLU A 113 33.55 -18.95 1.39
CA GLU A 113 33.35 -18.71 -0.05
C GLU A 113 33.58 -19.99 -0.87
N GLU A 114 34.57 -20.81 -0.52
CA GLU A 114 34.86 -22.05 -1.22
C GLU A 114 33.78 -23.11 -1.01
N CYS A 115 33.23 -23.22 0.20
CA CYS A 115 32.13 -24.13 0.48
C CYS A 115 30.88 -23.70 -0.28
N GLU A 116 30.55 -22.41 -0.20
CA GLU A 116 29.41 -21.81 -0.89
C GLU A 116 29.46 -22.09 -2.40
N GLN A 117 30.58 -21.79 -3.06
CA GLN A 117 30.73 -21.97 -4.49
C GLN A 117 30.55 -23.43 -4.92
N SER A 118 31.09 -24.37 -4.11
CA SER A 118 31.02 -25.81 -4.36
C SER A 118 29.61 -26.35 -4.10
N LEU A 119 28.94 -25.85 -3.06
CA LEU A 119 27.59 -26.25 -2.69
C LEU A 119 26.58 -25.78 -3.73
N LEU A 120 26.63 -24.51 -4.14
CA LEU A 120 25.76 -23.95 -5.18
C LEU A 120 25.92 -24.69 -6.51
N LEU A 121 27.09 -25.27 -6.76
CA LEU A 121 27.34 -26.04 -7.97
C LEU A 121 26.61 -27.37 -7.99
N ILE A 122 26.60 -28.12 -6.88
CA ILE A 122 25.75 -29.31 -6.76
C ILE A 122 24.28 -28.92 -6.83
N GLN A 123 23.88 -27.83 -6.16
CA GLN A 123 22.50 -27.35 -6.16
C GLN A 123 22.01 -26.93 -7.55
N TYR A 124 22.90 -26.46 -8.43
CA TYR A 124 22.56 -26.15 -9.82
C TYR A 124 21.92 -27.33 -10.55
N PHE A 125 22.44 -28.54 -10.33
CA PHE A 125 21.93 -29.77 -10.94
C PHE A 125 20.69 -30.29 -10.21
N VAL A 126 20.71 -30.26 -8.86
CA VAL A 126 19.56 -30.66 -8.03
C VAL A 126 18.32 -29.81 -8.34
N ALA A 127 18.49 -28.51 -8.59
CA ALA A 127 17.41 -27.60 -8.97
C ALA A 127 16.83 -27.88 -10.37
N ARG A 128 17.56 -28.55 -11.27
CA ARG A 128 17.10 -28.80 -12.65
C ARG A 128 16.39 -30.13 -12.82
N ASN A 129 16.80 -31.14 -12.07
CA ASN A 129 16.19 -32.46 -12.13
C ASN A 129 15.55 -32.83 -10.80
N PHE A 130 14.22 -32.94 -10.80
CA PHE A 130 13.44 -33.30 -9.61
C PHE A 130 13.84 -34.67 -9.00
N LYS A 131 14.48 -35.56 -9.77
CA LYS A 131 14.98 -36.86 -9.29
C LYS A 131 16.26 -36.75 -8.46
N LEU A 132 17.02 -35.68 -8.63
CA LEU A 132 18.28 -35.44 -7.91
C LEU A 132 18.06 -34.84 -6.52
N ASP A 133 16.82 -34.46 -6.18
CA ASP A 133 16.41 -34.07 -4.84
C ASP A 133 15.74 -35.28 -4.15
N PRO A 134 16.43 -36.00 -3.24
CA PRO A 134 15.92 -37.24 -2.67
C PRO A 134 14.63 -37.04 -1.87
N GLN A 135 14.49 -35.92 -1.15
CA GLN A 135 13.32 -35.65 -0.32
C GLN A 135 12.10 -35.32 -1.18
N LEU A 136 12.30 -34.43 -2.15
CA LEU A 136 11.25 -34.06 -3.09
C LEU A 136 10.79 -35.30 -3.88
N TYR A 137 11.72 -36.09 -4.41
CA TYR A 137 11.39 -37.31 -5.15
C TYR A 137 10.62 -38.32 -4.29
N LYS A 138 11.13 -38.62 -3.08
CA LYS A 138 10.51 -39.57 -2.15
C LYS A 138 9.07 -39.20 -1.82
N HIS A 139 8.78 -37.92 -1.62
CA HIS A 139 7.47 -37.45 -1.19
C HIS A 139 6.51 -37.10 -2.32
N CYS A 140 7.01 -36.71 -3.51
CA CYS A 140 6.18 -36.23 -4.61
C CYS A 140 6.08 -37.16 -5.83
N LYS A 141 6.86 -38.25 -5.93
CA LYS A 141 6.85 -39.12 -7.13
C LYS A 141 5.46 -39.67 -7.51
N GLU A 142 4.64 -40.02 -6.53
CA GLU A 142 3.29 -40.54 -6.81
C GLU A 142 2.36 -39.44 -7.30
N ASP A 143 2.45 -38.27 -6.69
CA ASP A 143 1.66 -37.10 -7.09
C ASP A 143 2.08 -36.63 -8.50
N ALA A 144 3.37 -36.73 -8.85
CA ALA A 144 3.88 -36.44 -10.20
C ALA A 144 3.28 -37.37 -11.26
N VAL A 145 3.20 -38.68 -10.97
CA VAL A 145 2.59 -39.65 -11.89
C VAL A 145 1.09 -39.39 -12.04
N ASN A 146 0.41 -39.09 -10.94
CA ASN A 146 -1.04 -38.94 -10.91
C ASN A 146 -1.53 -37.64 -11.56
N TYR A 147 -0.80 -36.53 -11.36
CA TYR A 147 -1.26 -35.20 -11.73
C TYR A 147 -0.42 -34.52 -12.83
N CYS A 148 0.84 -34.90 -12.96
CA CYS A 148 1.77 -34.33 -13.94
C CYS A 148 2.14 -35.30 -15.06
N HIS A 149 1.41 -36.42 -15.18
CA HIS A 149 1.56 -37.43 -16.23
C HIS A 149 2.98 -37.95 -16.44
N SER A 150 3.78 -37.99 -15.38
CA SER A 150 5.13 -38.53 -15.49
C SER A 150 5.10 -40.06 -15.63
N GLU A 151 6.06 -40.63 -16.35
CA GLU A 151 6.12 -42.07 -16.62
C GLU A 151 6.12 -42.92 -15.33
N LYS A 152 5.62 -44.16 -15.39
CA LYS A 152 5.57 -45.06 -14.21
C LYS A 152 6.87 -45.83 -13.97
N THR A 153 7.66 -46.07 -15.02
CA THR A 153 8.89 -46.87 -15.01
C THR A 153 10.08 -45.98 -15.35
N TRP A 154 10.76 -45.50 -14.33
CA TRP A 154 11.73 -44.40 -14.45
C TRP A 154 13.17 -44.85 -14.71
N ASP A 155 13.38 -46.16 -14.94
CA ASP A 155 14.69 -46.81 -15.13
C ASP A 155 15.08 -46.99 -16.60
N ASN A 156 14.17 -46.74 -17.55
CA ASN A 156 14.48 -46.89 -18.98
C ASN A 156 14.81 -45.54 -19.62
N VAL A 157 16.11 -45.28 -19.71
CA VAL A 157 16.70 -44.32 -20.66
C VAL A 157 16.34 -44.78 -22.09
N LEU A 158 16.07 -43.84 -23.01
CA LEU A 158 16.15 -43.95 -24.50
C LEU A 158 14.89 -43.69 -25.35
N THR A 159 13.81 -43.07 -24.88
CA THR A 159 12.87 -42.41 -25.81
C THR A 159 13.22 -40.94 -25.95
N ALA A 160 14.08 -40.67 -26.94
CA ALA A 160 14.53 -39.37 -27.42
C ALA A 160 13.40 -38.51 -28.04
N GLN A 161 12.34 -38.25 -27.28
CA GLN A 161 11.23 -37.38 -27.66
C GLN A 161 10.74 -36.51 -26.49
N GLU A 162 11.65 -36.22 -25.55
CA GLU A 162 11.45 -35.20 -24.53
C GLU A 162 12.48 -34.08 -24.77
N ASP A 163 12.00 -32.83 -24.69
CA ASP A 163 12.71 -31.60 -25.07
C ASP A 163 14.14 -31.56 -24.47
N PRO A 164 15.19 -31.49 -25.31
CA PRO A 164 16.59 -31.47 -24.90
C PRO A 164 17.00 -30.43 -23.86
N GLU A 165 16.24 -29.34 -23.72
CA GLU A 165 16.59 -28.21 -22.85
C GLU A 165 15.85 -28.18 -21.50
N ARG A 166 14.72 -28.89 -21.33
CA ARG A 166 13.79 -28.61 -20.21
C ARG A 166 13.64 -29.68 -19.14
N GLY A 167 14.18 -30.88 -19.36
CA GLY A 167 13.87 -32.02 -18.50
C GLY A 167 12.35 -32.21 -18.34
N PRO A 168 11.90 -33.11 -17.46
CA PRO A 168 10.48 -33.21 -17.16
C PRO A 168 10.02 -31.95 -16.40
N LEU A 169 9.06 -31.20 -16.95
CA LEU A 169 8.37 -30.03 -16.34
C LEU A 169 7.54 -30.40 -15.08
N VAL A 170 7.95 -31.45 -14.37
CA VAL A 170 7.32 -32.04 -13.21
C VAL A 170 7.35 -31.08 -12.04
N PHE A 171 8.47 -30.43 -11.75
CA PHE A 171 8.53 -29.49 -10.63
C PHE A 171 7.62 -28.27 -10.83
N PRO A 172 7.67 -27.54 -11.97
CA PRO A 172 6.71 -26.46 -12.25
C PRO A 172 5.25 -26.90 -12.21
N CYS A 173 4.94 -28.10 -12.72
CA CYS A 173 3.58 -28.67 -12.65
C CYS A 173 3.13 -28.92 -11.21
N LEU A 174 3.94 -29.63 -10.42
CA LEU A 174 3.67 -29.91 -9.01
C LEU A 174 3.53 -28.62 -8.21
N HIS A 175 4.38 -27.63 -8.47
CA HIS A 175 4.31 -26.33 -7.83
C HIS A 175 2.98 -25.62 -8.11
N ARG A 176 2.56 -25.53 -9.38
CA ARG A 176 1.27 -24.94 -9.75
C ARG A 176 0.08 -25.62 -9.07
N MET A 177 0.11 -26.95 -8.99
CA MET A 177 -0.92 -27.74 -8.31
C MET A 177 -0.91 -27.51 -6.79
N ALA A 178 0.23 -27.12 -6.21
CA ALA A 178 0.32 -26.77 -4.79
C ALA A 178 -0.26 -25.38 -4.48
N THR A 179 -0.28 -24.46 -5.45
CA THR A 179 -0.68 -23.04 -5.28
C THR A 179 -2.11 -22.74 -5.76
N GLU A 180 -2.63 -23.44 -6.76
CA GLU A 180 -3.99 -23.25 -7.29
C GLU A 180 -5.06 -24.00 -6.47
N ASN A 181 -5.37 -23.53 -5.26
CA ASN A 181 -6.50 -24.04 -4.45
C ASN A 181 -7.66 -23.02 -4.40
N ASP A 182 -8.41 -22.89 -5.51
CA ASP A 182 -9.70 -22.17 -5.56
C ASP A 182 -10.82 -22.96 -4.84
N GLY A 183 -10.64 -23.27 -3.55
CA GLY A 183 -11.68 -23.88 -2.71
C GLY A 183 -12.04 -25.34 -3.03
N LYS A 184 -11.23 -26.05 -3.83
CA LYS A 184 -11.35 -27.51 -4.05
C LYS A 184 -10.41 -28.29 -3.12
N GLN A 185 -10.71 -29.58 -2.91
CA GLN A 185 -9.88 -30.49 -2.10
C GLN A 185 -8.40 -30.42 -2.53
N GLN A 186 -7.52 -30.29 -1.54
CA GLN A 186 -6.06 -30.21 -1.72
C GLN A 186 -5.56 -31.44 -2.52
N PRO A 187 -5.07 -31.27 -3.77
CA PRO A 187 -4.80 -32.40 -4.67
C PRO A 187 -3.52 -33.17 -4.30
N LEU A 188 -2.53 -32.48 -3.73
CA LEU A 188 -1.22 -33.05 -3.40
C LEU A 188 -1.11 -33.46 -1.93
N LYS A 189 -0.24 -34.44 -1.63
CA LYS A 189 0.05 -34.83 -0.24
C LYS A 189 0.72 -33.69 0.52
N LYS A 190 0.37 -33.50 1.80
CA LYS A 190 0.96 -32.46 2.67
C LYS A 190 2.49 -32.50 2.72
N ASN A 191 3.09 -33.69 2.76
CA ASN A 191 4.55 -33.84 2.75
C ASN A 191 5.16 -33.43 1.40
N CYS A 192 4.51 -33.73 0.28
CA CYS A 192 4.95 -33.27 -1.03
C CYS A 192 4.93 -31.74 -1.10
N ILE A 193 3.86 -31.10 -0.64
CA ILE A 193 3.74 -29.64 -0.58
C ILE A 193 4.87 -29.02 0.27
N ARG A 194 5.22 -29.64 1.41
CA ARG A 194 6.33 -29.17 2.25
C ARG A 194 7.66 -29.22 1.50
N GLU A 195 7.94 -30.30 0.78
CA GLU A 195 9.19 -30.42 0.02
C GLU A 195 9.23 -29.51 -1.21
N ILE A 196 8.10 -29.28 -1.89
CA ILE A 196 8.00 -28.27 -2.96
C ILE A 196 8.37 -26.89 -2.40
N ARG A 197 7.86 -26.52 -1.23
CA ARG A 197 8.16 -25.23 -0.58
C ARG A 197 9.62 -25.12 -0.16
N ARG A 198 10.22 -26.18 0.41
CA ARG A 198 11.65 -26.22 0.73
C ARG A 198 12.49 -25.99 -0.53
N ALA A 199 12.18 -26.72 -1.60
CA ALA A 199 12.90 -26.60 -2.87
C ALA A 199 12.74 -25.19 -3.47
N MET A 200 11.54 -24.60 -3.48
CA MET A 200 11.32 -23.22 -3.93
C MET A 200 12.17 -22.23 -3.11
N LYS A 201 12.17 -22.33 -1.78
CA LYS A 201 12.96 -21.46 -0.91
C LYS A 201 14.46 -21.54 -1.20
N GLN A 202 14.98 -22.74 -1.43
CA GLN A 202 16.38 -22.94 -1.79
C GLN A 202 16.71 -22.39 -3.19
N ARG A 203 15.79 -22.53 -4.15
CA ARG A 203 15.97 -21.99 -5.50
C ARG A 203 15.92 -20.46 -5.53
N ALA A 204 15.10 -19.83 -4.69
CA ALA A 204 14.98 -18.38 -4.62
C ALA A 204 16.25 -17.64 -4.17
N ILE A 205 17.26 -18.36 -3.65
CA ILE A 205 18.55 -17.79 -3.20
C ILE A 205 19.33 -17.15 -4.36
N SER A 206 19.28 -17.71 -5.56
CA SER A 206 19.99 -17.18 -6.73
C SER A 206 19.22 -17.49 -8.00
N VAL A 207 19.29 -16.57 -8.97
CA VAL A 207 18.67 -16.76 -10.28
C VAL A 207 19.21 -18.02 -10.96
N HIS A 208 20.47 -18.40 -10.71
CA HIS A 208 21.07 -19.63 -11.25
C HIS A 208 20.43 -20.94 -10.78
N LEU A 209 19.67 -20.89 -9.68
CA LEU A 209 18.92 -22.02 -9.15
C LEU A 209 17.45 -22.00 -9.60
N ILE A 210 17.05 -21.04 -10.44
CA ILE A 210 15.71 -20.92 -11.01
C ILE A 210 15.83 -21.09 -12.54
N PRO A 211 15.79 -22.33 -13.06
CA PRO A 211 16.03 -22.61 -14.48
C PRO A 211 15.15 -21.77 -15.41
N GLU A 212 13.87 -21.61 -15.06
CA GLU A 212 12.89 -20.86 -15.84
C GLU A 212 13.25 -19.39 -15.98
N VAL A 213 13.94 -18.80 -15.00
CA VAL A 213 14.39 -17.41 -15.05
C VAL A 213 15.76 -17.33 -15.70
N GLU A 214 16.74 -18.15 -15.27
CA GLU A 214 18.10 -18.11 -15.80
C GLU A 214 18.13 -18.29 -17.32
N ASP A 215 17.42 -19.29 -17.86
CA ASP A 215 17.49 -19.63 -19.28
C ASP A 215 16.87 -18.54 -20.17
N ASN A 216 15.90 -17.80 -19.63
CA ASN A 216 15.23 -16.71 -20.34
C ASN A 216 15.91 -15.34 -20.12
N CYS A 217 16.63 -15.16 -19.01
CA CYS A 217 17.13 -13.85 -18.57
C CYS A 217 18.66 -13.67 -18.66
N LEU A 218 19.40 -14.66 -19.16
CA LEU A 218 20.87 -14.60 -19.16
C LEU A 218 21.46 -13.37 -19.89
N GLU A 219 20.86 -12.99 -21.02
CA GLU A 219 21.28 -11.82 -21.81
C GLU A 219 20.94 -10.52 -21.06
N ASP A 220 19.75 -10.43 -20.49
CA ASP A 220 19.29 -9.29 -19.70
C ASP A 220 20.10 -9.12 -18.41
N LEU A 221 20.47 -10.21 -17.73
CA LEU A 221 21.38 -10.17 -16.58
C LEU A 221 22.75 -9.59 -16.95
N THR A 222 23.28 -9.96 -18.12
CA THR A 222 24.56 -9.43 -18.59
C THR A 222 24.45 -7.96 -18.99
N LYS A 223 23.31 -7.54 -19.54
CA LYS A 223 23.06 -6.18 -20.04
C LYS A 223 22.72 -5.19 -18.94
N PHE A 224 21.80 -5.54 -18.05
CA PHE A 224 21.24 -4.64 -17.02
C PHE A 224 21.86 -4.86 -15.64
N CYS A 225 22.38 -6.05 -15.34
CA CYS A 225 22.85 -6.44 -14.01
C CYS A 225 24.34 -6.86 -13.96
N PRO A 226 25.29 -6.12 -14.58
CA PRO A 226 26.69 -6.55 -14.63
C PRO A 226 27.40 -6.53 -13.27
N THR A 227 26.97 -5.65 -12.35
CA THR A 227 27.60 -5.44 -11.03
C THR A 227 26.82 -6.03 -9.85
N LYS A 228 25.55 -6.40 -10.07
CA LYS A 228 24.65 -7.02 -9.09
C LYS A 228 24.76 -8.54 -9.20
N THR A 229 25.83 -9.10 -8.65
CA THR A 229 26.20 -10.51 -8.85
C THR A 229 26.15 -11.33 -7.56
N LYS A 230 25.71 -10.74 -6.45
CA LYS A 230 25.54 -11.47 -5.20
C LYS A 230 24.19 -12.19 -5.20
N LYS A 231 24.05 -13.18 -4.31
CA LYS A 231 22.80 -13.92 -4.07
C LYS A 231 21.64 -12.95 -3.84
N GLY A 232 20.48 -13.24 -4.42
CA GLY A 232 19.28 -12.40 -4.36
C GLY A 232 19.35 -11.07 -5.14
N GLU A 233 20.51 -10.42 -5.25
CA GLU A 233 20.66 -9.14 -5.96
C GLU A 233 20.35 -9.24 -7.46
N GLU A 234 20.63 -10.38 -8.07
CA GLU A 234 20.35 -10.64 -9.49
C GLU A 234 18.85 -10.58 -9.78
N MET A 235 18.05 -11.27 -8.97
CA MET A 235 16.58 -11.26 -9.09
C MET A 235 16.03 -9.87 -8.79
N GLN A 236 16.53 -9.22 -7.75
CA GLN A 236 16.15 -7.84 -7.42
C GLN A 236 16.43 -6.89 -8.59
N CYS A 237 17.60 -6.99 -9.22
CA CYS A 237 17.95 -6.16 -10.37
C CYS A 237 17.05 -6.43 -11.59
N LEU A 238 16.70 -7.69 -11.86
CA LEU A 238 15.73 -8.03 -12.90
C LEU A 238 14.35 -7.42 -12.59
N GLN A 239 13.88 -7.53 -11.34
CA GLN A 239 12.61 -6.93 -10.89
C GLN A 239 12.61 -5.40 -11.00
N ASP A 240 13.70 -4.73 -10.65
CA ASP A 240 13.84 -3.27 -10.77
C ASP A 240 13.74 -2.80 -12.24
N ASN A 241 14.25 -3.63 -13.15
CA ASN A 241 14.27 -3.35 -14.60
C ASN A 241 13.16 -4.07 -15.37
N LEU A 242 12.12 -4.58 -14.70
CA LEU A 242 11.08 -5.44 -15.30
C LEU A 242 10.55 -4.89 -16.63
N ASP A 243 10.24 -3.59 -16.70
CA ASP A 243 9.67 -2.94 -17.89
C ASP A 243 10.63 -2.87 -19.09
N GLN A 244 11.93 -3.09 -18.87
CA GLN A 244 12.99 -3.00 -19.89
C GLN A 244 13.52 -4.37 -20.32
N LEU A 245 13.07 -5.45 -19.68
CA LEU A 245 13.49 -6.82 -19.99
C LEU A 245 12.92 -7.29 -21.33
N ASP A 246 13.62 -8.21 -21.97
CA ASP A 246 13.09 -8.90 -23.14
C ASP A 246 11.87 -9.74 -22.77
N LYS A 247 10.95 -9.93 -23.71
CA LYS A 247 9.62 -10.53 -23.46
C LYS A 247 9.68 -11.86 -22.69
N ASN A 248 10.59 -12.75 -23.05
CA ASN A 248 10.70 -14.06 -22.39
C ASN A 248 11.22 -13.93 -20.96
N CYS A 249 12.19 -13.04 -20.73
CA CYS A 249 12.70 -12.76 -19.39
C CYS A 249 11.66 -12.04 -18.53
N HIS A 250 11.00 -11.03 -19.09
CA HIS A 250 9.87 -10.34 -18.46
C HIS A 250 8.80 -11.34 -17.98
N ASP A 251 8.36 -12.24 -18.85
CA ASP A 251 7.31 -13.21 -18.52
C ASP A 251 7.76 -14.22 -17.45
N ALA A 252 9.04 -14.64 -17.48
CA ALA A 252 9.62 -15.52 -16.47
C ALA A 252 9.72 -14.84 -15.10
N VAL A 253 10.29 -13.64 -15.03
CA VAL A 253 10.43 -12.85 -13.79
C VAL A 253 9.06 -12.49 -13.22
N LYS A 254 8.10 -12.13 -14.09
CA LYS A 254 6.72 -11.86 -13.70
C LYS A 254 6.06 -13.10 -13.10
N THR A 255 6.19 -14.26 -13.74
CA THR A 255 5.62 -15.52 -13.23
C THR A 255 6.21 -15.87 -11.87
N PHE A 256 7.54 -15.82 -11.75
CA PHE A 256 8.23 -16.04 -10.49
C PHE A 256 7.78 -15.07 -9.38
N THR A 257 7.73 -13.77 -9.68
CA THR A 257 7.33 -12.74 -8.70
C THR A 257 5.86 -12.90 -8.27
N MET A 258 4.97 -13.30 -9.19
CA MET A 258 3.58 -13.63 -8.86
C MET A 258 3.47 -14.84 -7.94
N GLU A 259 4.29 -15.86 -8.18
CA GLU A 259 4.31 -17.09 -7.39
C GLU A 259 4.85 -16.84 -5.98
N GLU A 260 5.96 -16.10 -5.86
CA GLU A 260 6.51 -15.70 -4.56
C GLU A 260 5.53 -14.83 -3.76
N ALA A 261 4.86 -13.87 -4.41
CA ALA A 261 3.88 -13.01 -3.75
C ALA A 261 2.62 -13.75 -3.27
N GLY A 262 2.27 -14.88 -3.90
CA GLY A 262 1.20 -15.76 -3.45
C GLY A 262 1.59 -16.67 -2.27
N ASN A 263 2.88 -16.73 -1.92
CA ASN A 263 3.46 -17.70 -1.01
C ASN A 263 4.13 -17.04 0.20
N VAL A 264 3.48 -16.07 0.83
CA VAL A 264 3.98 -15.48 2.09
C VAL A 264 3.67 -16.45 3.25
N GLU A 265 4.46 -17.51 3.32
CA GLU A 265 4.71 -18.45 4.43
C GLU A 265 3.60 -19.45 4.85
N MET A 266 3.78 -20.70 4.37
CA MET A 266 3.90 -21.88 5.25
C MET A 266 3.02 -22.01 6.52
N ASN A 267 1.72 -21.76 6.45
CA ASN A 267 0.72 -22.44 7.27
C ASN A 267 -0.62 -22.45 6.51
N PRO A 268 -1.49 -23.47 6.64
CA PRO A 268 -2.79 -23.50 5.94
C PRO A 268 -3.79 -22.38 6.34
N ILE A 269 -3.33 -21.31 7.00
CA ILE A 269 -4.16 -20.31 7.67
C ILE A 269 -3.82 -18.86 7.25
N ASP A 270 -2.69 -18.57 6.60
CA ASP A 270 -2.29 -17.18 6.33
C ASP A 270 -2.31 -16.82 4.82
N GLU A 271 -3.37 -16.13 4.39
CA GLU A 271 -3.65 -15.70 3.02
C GLU A 271 -3.04 -14.31 2.70
N GLY A 272 -1.82 -14.03 3.19
CA GLY A 272 -1.13 -12.76 2.97
C GLY A 272 -1.42 -11.67 4.01
N ASP A 273 -1.80 -12.05 5.24
CA ASP A 273 -1.92 -11.13 6.38
C ASP A 273 -0.54 -10.75 6.93
N THR A 274 0.46 -11.63 6.81
CA THR A 274 1.82 -11.38 7.32
C THR A 274 2.49 -10.18 6.62
N MET A 275 2.48 -10.08 5.28
CA MET A 275 3.07 -8.91 4.61
C MET A 275 2.32 -7.62 4.93
N GLU A 276 0.99 -7.70 5.10
CA GLU A 276 0.19 -6.54 5.49
C GLU A 276 0.58 -6.04 6.89
N CYS A 277 0.79 -6.97 7.84
CA CYS A 277 1.31 -6.68 9.17
C CYS A 277 2.71 -6.05 9.12
N LEU A 278 3.64 -6.65 8.36
CA LEU A 278 5.00 -6.10 8.19
C LEU A 278 4.99 -4.69 7.61
N ILE A 279 4.13 -4.41 6.63
CA ILE A 279 3.95 -3.07 6.05
C ILE A 279 3.44 -2.06 7.09
N GLN A 280 2.50 -2.46 7.95
CA GLN A 280 1.97 -1.60 9.01
C GLN A 280 3.05 -1.22 10.05
N HIS A 281 3.95 -2.16 10.35
CA HIS A 281 5.00 -2.01 11.37
C HIS A 281 6.37 -1.62 10.81
N LYS A 282 6.52 -1.40 9.50
CA LYS A 282 7.83 -1.18 8.83
C LYS A 282 8.65 0.01 9.37
N ASN A 283 7.96 0.98 9.96
CA ASN A 283 8.54 2.22 10.47
C ASN A 283 8.73 2.20 12.00
N ASP A 284 8.46 1.08 12.67
CA ASP A 284 8.70 0.94 14.10
C ASP A 284 10.21 0.96 14.39
N GLU A 285 10.59 1.48 15.56
CA GLU A 285 12.01 1.66 15.94
C GLU A 285 12.78 0.34 16.00
N ASP A 286 12.09 -0.77 16.30
CA ASP A 286 12.68 -2.10 16.44
C ASP A 286 12.96 -2.80 15.08
N VAL A 287 12.53 -2.22 13.96
CA VAL A 287 12.72 -2.82 12.63
C VAL A 287 14.12 -2.51 12.09
N ARG A 288 14.89 -3.56 11.83
CA ARG A 288 16.23 -3.47 11.23
C ARG A 288 16.19 -2.80 9.84
N PRO A 289 17.19 -1.97 9.49
CA PRO A 289 17.24 -1.28 8.18
C PRO A 289 17.14 -2.23 6.98
N GLU A 290 17.75 -3.41 7.04
CA GLU A 290 17.71 -4.40 5.97
C GLU A 290 16.29 -4.98 5.78
N CYS A 291 15.58 -5.20 6.88
CA CYS A 291 14.18 -5.65 6.85
C CYS A 291 13.28 -4.56 6.26
N ARG A 292 13.47 -3.30 6.69
CA ARG A 292 12.73 -2.15 6.14
C ARG A 292 12.97 -2.02 4.64
N ALA A 293 14.22 -2.09 4.19
CA ALA A 293 14.58 -2.03 2.78
C ALA A 293 13.94 -3.16 1.96
N ALA A 294 13.89 -4.38 2.50
CA ALA A 294 13.21 -5.50 1.84
C ALA A 294 11.69 -5.30 1.74
N ILE A 295 11.04 -4.78 2.79
CA ILE A 295 9.61 -4.45 2.78
C ILE A 295 9.33 -3.36 1.75
N GLU A 296 10.15 -2.30 1.72
CA GLU A 296 10.00 -1.20 0.76
C GLU A 296 10.21 -1.66 -0.69
N HIS A 297 11.23 -2.50 -0.92
CA HIS A 297 11.45 -3.15 -2.22
C HIS A 297 10.21 -3.95 -2.64
N PHE A 298 9.67 -4.79 -1.74
CA PHE A 298 8.45 -5.54 -2.00
C PHE A 298 7.25 -4.65 -2.33
N GLN A 299 7.07 -3.54 -1.60
CA GLN A 299 6.00 -2.59 -1.87
C GLN A 299 6.16 -1.94 -3.25
N ILE A 300 7.38 -1.60 -3.68
CA ILE A 300 7.67 -0.98 -4.98
C ILE A 300 7.46 -1.98 -6.12
N ILE A 301 8.02 -3.18 -6.04
CA ILE A 301 7.85 -4.19 -7.11
C ILE A 301 6.38 -4.54 -7.27
N SER A 302 5.61 -4.64 -6.18
CA SER A 302 4.17 -4.88 -6.20
C SER A 302 3.37 -3.84 -6.99
N LEU A 303 3.92 -2.63 -7.21
CA LEU A 303 3.25 -1.60 -8.01
C LEU A 303 3.36 -1.83 -9.52
N LYS A 304 4.35 -2.61 -9.97
CA LYS A 304 4.60 -2.87 -11.39
C LYS A 304 3.49 -3.70 -12.02
N ASP A 305 2.89 -4.64 -11.27
CA ASP A 305 1.77 -5.44 -11.75
C ASP A 305 0.81 -5.80 -10.60
N TYR A 306 -0.50 -5.63 -10.82
CA TYR A 306 -1.50 -5.93 -9.80
C TYR A 306 -1.57 -7.42 -9.42
N HIS A 307 -1.05 -8.32 -10.27
CA HIS A 307 -0.97 -9.75 -9.99
C HIS A 307 0.07 -10.09 -8.92
N PHE A 308 1.02 -9.20 -8.63
CA PHE A 308 2.00 -9.35 -7.54
C PHE A 308 1.39 -9.13 -6.15
N THR A 309 0.08 -8.95 -6.05
CA THR A 309 -0.61 -8.90 -4.75
C THR A 309 -1.81 -9.81 -4.81
N PHE A 310 -1.70 -10.97 -4.16
CA PHE A 310 -2.69 -12.05 -4.25
C PHE A 310 -4.11 -11.58 -3.88
N LYS A 311 -4.29 -10.96 -2.71
CA LYS A 311 -5.60 -10.44 -2.26
C LYS A 311 -6.20 -9.42 -3.22
N PHE A 312 -5.38 -8.50 -3.73
CA PHE A 312 -5.82 -7.49 -4.70
C PHE A 312 -6.27 -8.14 -6.02
N LYS A 313 -5.45 -9.06 -6.57
CA LYS A 313 -5.79 -9.84 -7.77
C LYS A 313 -7.10 -10.60 -7.56
N GLN A 314 -7.22 -11.36 -6.47
CA GLN A 314 -8.40 -12.18 -6.21
C GLN A 314 -9.67 -11.33 -6.10
N ALA A 315 -9.60 -10.21 -5.38
CA ALA A 315 -10.75 -9.34 -5.18
C ALA A 315 -11.14 -8.54 -6.43
N CYS A 316 -10.18 -8.10 -7.25
CA CYS A 316 -10.42 -7.11 -8.30
C CYS A 316 -10.35 -7.63 -9.75
N LYS A 317 -9.79 -8.83 -10.01
CA LYS A 317 -9.49 -9.35 -11.37
C LYS A 317 -10.62 -9.16 -12.39
N ASP A 318 -11.86 -9.48 -12.04
CA ASP A 318 -12.99 -9.39 -12.98
C ASP A 318 -13.35 -7.93 -13.32
N HIS A 319 -13.24 -7.03 -12.34
CA HIS A 319 -13.51 -5.61 -12.53
C HIS A 319 -12.37 -4.90 -13.26
N VAL A 320 -11.13 -5.33 -13.05
CA VAL A 320 -9.97 -4.86 -13.84
C VAL A 320 -10.17 -5.19 -15.31
N ARG A 321 -10.54 -6.45 -15.63
CA ARG A 321 -10.81 -6.87 -17.01
C ARG A 321 -11.96 -6.10 -17.66
N ARG A 322 -12.97 -5.72 -16.87
CA ARG A 322 -14.17 -5.04 -17.37
C ARG A 322 -13.98 -3.54 -17.59
N TYR A 323 -13.31 -2.86 -16.67
CA TYR A 323 -13.25 -1.39 -16.63
C TYR A 323 -11.87 -0.82 -16.93
N CYS A 324 -10.80 -1.56 -16.62
CA CYS A 324 -9.42 -1.07 -16.65
C CYS A 324 -8.52 -1.93 -17.54
N SER A 325 -9.05 -2.42 -18.67
CA SER A 325 -8.34 -3.37 -19.56
C SER A 325 -7.09 -2.78 -20.22
N THR A 326 -6.98 -1.45 -20.29
CA THR A 326 -5.83 -0.73 -20.86
C THR A 326 -4.71 -0.51 -19.85
N SER A 327 -4.98 -0.69 -18.56
CA SER A 327 -4.01 -0.46 -17.49
C SER A 327 -3.04 -1.64 -17.40
N THR A 328 -1.74 -1.34 -17.45
CA THR A 328 -0.68 -2.36 -17.40
C THR A 328 -0.08 -2.51 -16.01
N THR A 329 -0.04 -1.43 -15.23
CA THR A 329 0.55 -1.42 -13.88
C THR A 329 -0.51 -1.43 -12.78
N LYS A 330 -0.13 -1.86 -11.56
CA LYS A 330 -1.05 -1.82 -10.40
C LYS A 330 -1.50 -0.39 -10.11
N ASN A 331 -0.61 0.59 -10.24
CA ASN A 331 -0.94 2.00 -10.02
C ASN A 331 -2.02 2.52 -10.98
N GLU A 332 -1.93 2.17 -12.26
CA GLU A 332 -2.94 2.54 -13.25
C GLU A 332 -4.29 1.87 -12.95
N VAL A 333 -4.26 0.58 -12.59
CA VAL A 333 -5.45 -0.16 -12.19
C VAL A 333 -6.11 0.48 -10.97
N VAL A 334 -5.33 0.80 -9.93
CA VAL A 334 -5.82 1.46 -8.70
C VAL A 334 -6.39 2.82 -9.03
N SER A 335 -5.73 3.62 -9.87
CA SER A 335 -6.24 4.92 -10.33
C SER A 335 -7.59 4.77 -11.03
N CYS A 336 -7.69 3.85 -11.99
CA CYS A 336 -8.92 3.59 -12.74
C CYS A 336 -10.07 3.12 -11.83
N LEU A 337 -9.84 2.10 -10.98
CA LEU A 337 -10.86 1.60 -10.06
C LEU A 337 -11.26 2.66 -9.03
N SER A 338 -10.31 3.43 -8.51
CA SER A 338 -10.59 4.51 -7.53
C SER A 338 -11.46 5.60 -8.13
N GLU A 339 -11.27 5.92 -9.41
CA GLU A 339 -12.08 6.90 -10.12
C GLU A 339 -13.53 6.40 -10.26
N HIS A 340 -13.72 5.13 -10.63
CA HIS A 340 -15.04 4.51 -10.66
C HIS A 340 -15.72 4.52 -9.29
N ILE A 341 -14.99 4.13 -8.23
CA ILE A 341 -15.51 4.14 -6.85
C ILE A 341 -15.92 5.56 -6.46
N ARG A 342 -15.06 6.55 -6.70
CA ARG A 342 -15.31 7.96 -6.37
C ARG A 342 -16.53 8.50 -7.12
N ASN A 343 -16.65 8.22 -8.41
CA ASN A 343 -17.77 8.69 -9.22
C ASN A 343 -19.10 8.07 -8.75
N ASP A 344 -19.12 6.80 -8.38
CA ASP A 344 -20.30 6.16 -7.78
C ASP A 344 -20.67 6.81 -6.44
N THR A 345 -19.69 7.13 -5.59
CA THR A 345 -19.90 7.85 -4.31
C THR A 345 -20.49 9.24 -4.53
N ILE A 346 -19.88 10.07 -5.40
CA ILE A 346 -20.31 11.45 -5.64
C ILE A 346 -21.70 11.50 -6.29
N THR A 347 -22.02 10.55 -7.15
CA THR A 347 -23.33 10.50 -7.81
C THR A 347 -24.41 9.82 -6.97
N GLY A 348 -24.07 9.29 -5.79
CA GLY A 348 -25.01 8.57 -4.92
C GLY A 348 -25.56 7.28 -5.54
N ARG A 349 -24.84 6.69 -6.50
CA ARG A 349 -25.25 5.44 -7.17
C ARG A 349 -24.79 4.22 -6.36
N SER A 350 -25.43 3.08 -6.60
CA SER A 350 -24.92 1.80 -6.08
C SER A 350 -23.53 1.52 -6.65
N HIS A 351 -22.57 1.19 -5.80
CA HIS A 351 -21.20 0.92 -6.22
C HIS A 351 -21.11 -0.24 -7.23
N SER A 352 -20.49 0.03 -8.37
CA SER A 352 -20.24 -0.91 -9.48
C SER A 352 -19.13 -1.92 -9.17
N ILE A 353 -18.26 -1.60 -8.23
CA ILE A 353 -17.13 -2.42 -7.78
C ILE A 353 -17.47 -3.02 -6.40
N PRO A 354 -17.28 -4.33 -6.16
CA PRO A 354 -17.70 -5.04 -4.95
C PRO A 354 -16.88 -4.62 -3.72
N LYS A 355 -17.46 -4.83 -2.54
CA LYS A 355 -16.89 -4.35 -1.25
C LYS A 355 -15.44 -4.81 -1.03
N ASP A 356 -15.12 -6.06 -1.36
CA ASP A 356 -13.77 -6.61 -1.15
C ASP A 356 -12.74 -5.94 -2.05
N CYS A 357 -13.07 -5.73 -3.33
CA CYS A 357 -12.19 -4.97 -4.23
C CYS A 357 -12.07 -3.51 -3.80
N ARG A 358 -13.17 -2.87 -3.36
CA ARG A 358 -13.10 -1.50 -2.82
C ARG A 358 -12.17 -1.42 -1.61
N LYS A 359 -12.21 -2.41 -0.72
CA LYS A 359 -11.32 -2.50 0.45
C LYS A 359 -9.85 -2.57 0.01
N GLN A 360 -9.53 -3.48 -0.92
CA GLN A 360 -8.16 -3.63 -1.46
C GLN A 360 -7.66 -2.36 -2.18
N VAL A 361 -8.53 -1.66 -2.92
CA VAL A 361 -8.20 -0.37 -3.54
C VAL A 361 -7.90 0.70 -2.48
N LYS A 362 -8.71 0.79 -1.42
CA LYS A 362 -8.49 1.73 -0.32
C LYS A 362 -7.17 1.46 0.43
N GLU A 363 -6.89 0.20 0.74
CA GLU A 363 -5.62 -0.22 1.36
C GLU A 363 -4.43 0.18 0.49
N GLN A 364 -4.50 -0.06 -0.82
CA GLN A 364 -3.43 0.33 -1.74
C GLN A 364 -3.26 1.86 -1.85
N LEU A 365 -4.36 2.62 -1.90
CA LEU A 365 -4.31 4.09 -1.90
C LEU A 365 -3.68 4.63 -0.61
N LEU A 366 -4.02 4.04 0.54
CA LEU A 366 -3.45 4.41 1.83
C LEU A 366 -1.92 4.18 1.85
N GLN A 367 -1.46 3.05 1.29
CA GLN A 367 -0.03 2.80 1.16
C GLN A 367 0.66 3.84 0.25
N GLN A 368 0.08 4.17 -0.91
CA GLN A 368 0.60 5.20 -1.82
C GLN A 368 0.72 6.58 -1.16
N ARG A 369 -0.07 6.84 -0.12
CA ARG A 369 -0.09 8.11 0.63
C ARG A 369 0.81 8.09 1.87
N SER A 370 1.28 6.91 2.28
CA SER A 370 2.28 6.80 3.33
C SER A 370 3.68 7.23 2.87
N SER A 371 3.97 7.14 1.56
CA SER A 371 5.25 7.52 0.98
C SER A 371 5.12 7.90 -0.48
N ILE A 372 5.78 8.99 -0.88
CA ILE A 372 5.84 9.43 -2.28
C ILE A 372 6.48 8.37 -3.21
N SER A 373 7.39 7.54 -2.70
CA SER A 373 8.02 6.46 -3.48
C SER A 373 7.03 5.41 -3.95
N LEU A 374 5.90 5.28 -3.25
CA LEU A 374 4.82 4.36 -3.61
C LEU A 374 3.84 4.99 -4.61
N ASN A 375 4.02 6.26 -4.99
CA ASN A 375 3.27 6.93 -6.04
C ASN A 375 4.23 7.47 -7.11
N PRO A 376 4.77 6.60 -7.99
CA PRO A 376 5.80 6.98 -8.96
C PRO A 376 5.32 8.03 -9.96
N LYS A 377 4.01 8.07 -10.26
CA LYS A 377 3.43 9.08 -11.14
C LYS A 377 3.53 10.48 -10.53
N LEU A 378 3.15 10.61 -9.26
CA LEU A 378 3.24 11.87 -8.53
C LEU A 378 4.70 12.24 -8.24
N ALA A 379 5.52 11.26 -7.83
CA ALA A 379 6.95 11.46 -7.59
C ALA A 379 7.66 12.04 -8.82
N LYS A 380 7.38 11.49 -10.00
CA LYS A 380 7.92 11.98 -11.27
C LYS A 380 7.39 13.37 -11.63
N ALA A 381 6.09 13.61 -11.42
CA ALA A 381 5.48 14.91 -11.75
C ALA A 381 6.00 16.07 -10.87
N CYS A 382 6.39 15.76 -9.63
CA CYS A 382 6.83 16.71 -8.60
C CYS A 382 8.34 16.66 -8.31
N GLN A 383 9.14 16.03 -9.17
CA GLN A 383 10.56 15.77 -8.90
C GLN A 383 11.34 17.05 -8.55
N THR A 384 11.15 18.13 -9.32
CA THR A 384 11.85 19.40 -9.11
C THR A 384 11.43 20.07 -7.79
N GLU A 385 10.15 20.01 -7.43
CA GLU A 385 9.62 20.56 -6.19
C GLU A 385 10.10 19.78 -4.97
N LEU A 386 10.21 18.46 -5.09
CA LEU A 386 10.73 17.59 -4.03
C LEU A 386 12.16 17.98 -3.66
N GLU A 387 13.03 18.15 -4.66
CA GLU A 387 14.43 18.56 -4.45
C GLU A 387 14.55 19.98 -3.87
N LYS A 388 13.64 20.87 -4.26
CA LYS A 388 13.70 22.29 -3.89
C LYS A 388 13.07 22.63 -2.55
N PHE A 389 11.98 21.96 -2.18
CA PHE A 389 11.13 22.34 -1.04
C PHE A 389 11.00 21.25 0.03
N CYS A 390 11.15 19.97 -0.32
CA CYS A 390 10.77 18.84 0.54
C CYS A 390 11.88 17.79 0.71
N ASN A 391 13.14 18.14 0.44
CA ASN A 391 14.31 17.27 0.53
C ASN A 391 14.57 16.73 1.96
N ASP A 392 14.24 17.52 2.99
CA ASP A 392 14.50 17.20 4.40
C ASP A 392 13.39 16.38 5.07
N LYS A 393 12.38 15.91 4.31
CA LYS A 393 11.23 15.16 4.84
C LYS A 393 11.32 13.71 4.41
N GLU A 394 11.17 12.79 5.36
CA GLU A 394 11.19 11.36 5.07
C GLU A 394 10.05 10.61 5.79
N HIS A 395 9.47 9.64 5.08
CA HIS A 395 8.43 8.70 5.53
C HIS A 395 7.10 9.32 5.98
N ASN A 396 6.12 8.45 6.29
CA ASN A 396 4.88 8.76 6.99
C ASN A 396 4.02 9.90 6.39
N GLY A 397 3.97 10.01 5.06
CA GLY A 397 3.17 11.02 4.38
C GLY A 397 3.70 12.47 4.51
N ALA A 398 4.79 12.70 5.26
CA ALA A 398 5.31 14.05 5.52
C ALA A 398 5.74 14.79 4.25
N VAL A 399 6.22 14.04 3.24
CA VAL A 399 6.56 14.59 1.93
C VAL A 399 5.32 15.12 1.20
N LEU A 400 4.19 14.41 1.30
CA LEU A 400 2.95 14.80 0.65
C LEU A 400 2.32 16.02 1.35
N GLU A 401 2.33 16.06 2.68
CA GLU A 401 1.94 17.26 3.46
C GLU A 401 2.82 18.47 3.11
N CYS A 402 4.12 18.25 2.92
CA CYS A 402 5.04 19.30 2.47
C CYS A 402 4.63 19.85 1.09
N LEU A 403 4.40 18.98 0.09
CA LEU A 403 3.94 19.40 -1.24
C LEU A 403 2.60 20.16 -1.18
N GLN A 404 1.65 19.70 -0.36
CA GLN A 404 0.37 20.38 -0.14
C GLN A 404 0.56 21.81 0.40
N SER A 405 1.51 22.03 1.31
CA SER A 405 1.81 23.36 1.88
C SER A 405 2.35 24.37 0.85
N TYR A 406 2.87 23.90 -0.29
CA TYR A 406 3.45 24.73 -1.35
C TYR A 406 2.61 24.80 -2.64
N THR A 407 1.30 24.47 -2.59
CA THR A 407 0.40 24.40 -3.75
C THR A 407 0.55 25.54 -4.78
N ASN A 408 0.64 26.80 -4.31
CA ASN A 408 0.76 27.99 -5.18
C ASN A 408 2.16 28.17 -5.82
N ARG A 409 3.14 27.38 -5.41
CA ARG A 409 4.54 27.43 -5.89
C ARG A 409 4.96 26.17 -6.65
N LEU A 410 4.06 25.19 -6.79
CA LEU A 410 4.29 24.00 -7.60
C LEU A 410 4.31 24.36 -9.09
N GLY A 411 5.07 23.64 -9.91
CA GLY A 411 4.93 23.66 -11.36
C GLY A 411 3.59 23.07 -11.81
N ASP A 412 3.17 23.38 -13.04
CA ASP A 412 1.85 22.97 -13.57
C ASP A 412 1.66 21.45 -13.56
N THR A 413 2.70 20.68 -13.91
CA THR A 413 2.66 19.21 -13.90
C THR A 413 2.44 18.65 -12.50
N CYS A 414 3.18 19.15 -11.51
CA CYS A 414 3.05 18.74 -10.12
C CYS A 414 1.70 19.16 -9.54
N ARG A 415 1.29 20.41 -9.78
CA ARG A 415 -0.01 20.95 -9.34
C ARG A 415 -1.18 20.14 -9.89
N HIS A 416 -1.13 19.74 -11.16
CA HIS A 416 -2.18 18.93 -11.79
C HIS A 416 -2.33 17.54 -11.14
N GLU A 417 -1.22 16.85 -10.88
CA GLU A 417 -1.28 15.54 -10.22
C GLU A 417 -1.61 15.67 -8.72
N MET A 418 -1.15 16.75 -8.06
CA MET A 418 -1.54 17.06 -6.68
C MET A 418 -3.03 17.39 -6.56
N PHE A 419 -3.65 18.01 -7.57
CA PHE A 419 -5.09 18.22 -7.58
C PHE A 419 -5.86 16.89 -7.55
N LYS A 420 -5.47 15.93 -8.40
CA LYS A 420 -6.07 14.58 -8.42
C LYS A 420 -5.89 13.87 -7.09
N PHE A 421 -4.69 14.00 -6.51
CA PHE A 421 -4.36 13.49 -5.19
C PHE A 421 -5.32 14.05 -4.12
N LYS A 422 -5.39 15.38 -3.96
CA LYS A 422 -6.27 16.04 -2.98
C LYS A 422 -7.73 15.69 -3.18
N LYS A 423 -8.20 15.71 -4.43
CA LYS A 423 -9.58 15.34 -4.77
C LYS A 423 -9.93 13.93 -4.31
N SER A 424 -9.00 12.98 -4.50
CA SER A 424 -9.17 11.60 -4.07
C SER A 424 -9.16 11.48 -2.54
N GLU A 425 -8.29 12.22 -1.85
CA GLU A 425 -8.17 12.22 -0.38
C GLU A 425 -9.38 12.82 0.32
N LEU A 426 -9.79 14.01 -0.10
CA LEU A 426 -10.90 14.74 0.51
C LEU A 426 -12.29 14.13 0.17
N SER A 427 -12.34 13.23 -0.83
CA SER A 427 -13.56 12.48 -1.15
C SER A 427 -13.79 11.25 -0.25
N ASP A 428 -12.74 10.69 0.35
CA ASP A 428 -12.83 9.45 1.16
C ASP A 428 -11.80 9.48 2.29
N SER A 429 -12.24 9.80 3.52
CA SER A 429 -11.37 9.87 4.69
C SER A 429 -10.66 8.56 5.03
N ALA A 430 -11.12 7.41 4.50
CA ALA A 430 -10.46 6.12 4.70
C ALA A 430 -9.11 6.02 3.95
N THR A 431 -8.83 6.99 3.08
CA THR A 431 -7.60 7.03 2.29
C THR A 431 -6.67 8.14 2.77
N ASP A 432 -7.11 9.06 3.62
CA ASP A 432 -6.27 10.12 4.19
C ASP A 432 -5.33 9.54 5.26
N TYR A 433 -4.08 9.30 4.87
CA TYR A 433 -3.09 8.65 5.73
C TYR A 433 -2.78 9.48 6.98
N THR A 434 -2.59 10.78 6.82
CA THR A 434 -2.26 11.70 7.92
C THR A 434 -3.42 11.81 8.89
N LEU A 435 -4.66 11.95 8.39
CA LEU A 435 -5.86 11.97 9.24
C LEU A 435 -6.00 10.66 10.04
N LEU A 436 -5.91 9.51 9.38
CA LEU A 436 -6.06 8.22 10.06
C LEU A 436 -4.97 7.97 11.10
N LYS A 437 -3.73 8.40 10.83
CA LYS A 437 -2.60 8.20 11.72
C LYS A 437 -2.64 9.17 12.91
N GLU A 438 -2.73 10.47 12.67
CA GLU A 438 -2.66 11.49 13.72
C GLU A 438 -3.94 11.58 14.55
N CYS A 439 -5.10 11.23 13.98
CA CYS A 439 -6.39 11.28 14.68
C CYS A 439 -6.84 9.93 15.24
N LYS A 440 -6.01 8.88 15.23
CA LYS A 440 -6.40 7.53 15.68
C LYS A 440 -7.05 7.50 17.07
N GLU A 441 -6.43 8.18 18.04
CA GLU A 441 -6.92 8.23 19.42
C GLU A 441 -8.24 9.02 19.53
N MET A 442 -8.34 10.15 18.82
CA MET A 442 -9.55 10.98 18.80
C MET A 442 -10.71 10.26 18.11
N ALA A 443 -10.42 9.54 17.03
CA ALA A 443 -11.39 8.69 16.34
C ALA A 443 -11.94 7.61 17.28
N PHE A 444 -11.07 6.95 18.06
CA PHE A 444 -11.50 5.94 19.03
C PHE A 444 -12.34 6.53 20.16
N GLN A 445 -12.03 7.74 20.61
CA GLN A 445 -12.71 8.39 21.74
C GLN A 445 -14.06 9.01 21.36
N PHE A 446 -14.14 9.68 20.21
CA PHE A 446 -15.29 10.50 19.84
C PHE A 446 -16.18 9.86 18.75
N CYS A 447 -15.63 9.00 17.89
CA CYS A 447 -16.39 8.35 16.84
C CYS A 447 -16.79 6.93 17.25
N SER A 448 -18.01 6.52 16.87
CA SER A 448 -18.45 5.13 17.10
C SER A 448 -17.63 4.16 16.23
N LYS A 449 -17.42 2.93 16.71
CA LYS A 449 -16.80 1.85 15.90
C LYS A 449 -17.57 1.54 14.62
N GLU A 450 -18.84 1.93 14.54
CA GLU A 450 -19.69 1.79 13.35
C GLU A 450 -19.55 2.95 12.36
N SER A 451 -18.84 4.03 12.72
CA SER A 451 -18.53 5.10 11.77
C SER A 451 -17.63 4.52 10.68
N GLU A 452 -18.14 4.48 9.44
CA GLU A 452 -17.35 4.06 8.30
C GLU A 452 -16.11 4.94 8.21
N SER A 453 -14.91 4.35 8.12
CA SER A 453 -13.65 5.10 8.03
C SER A 453 -13.66 6.15 6.92
N SER A 454 -14.51 5.98 5.91
CA SER A 454 -14.73 6.93 4.81
C SER A 454 -15.36 8.26 5.20
N LYS A 455 -16.00 8.34 6.37
CA LYS A 455 -16.65 9.55 6.91
C LYS A 455 -15.98 10.03 8.21
N LEU A 456 -14.72 9.64 8.42
CA LEU A 456 -14.02 9.98 9.66
C LEU A 456 -13.89 11.49 9.84
N LEU A 457 -13.59 12.25 8.77
CA LEU A 457 -13.51 13.71 8.84
C LEU A 457 -14.86 14.33 9.25
N ASP A 458 -15.97 13.83 8.71
CA ASP A 458 -17.33 14.29 9.04
C ASP A 458 -17.69 14.07 10.52
N CYS A 459 -17.17 12.99 11.12
CA CYS A 459 -17.32 12.75 12.56
C CYS A 459 -16.43 13.71 13.37
N LEU A 460 -15.12 13.75 13.08
CA LEU A 460 -14.15 14.50 13.86
C LEU A 460 -14.39 16.01 13.82
N LYS A 461 -14.91 16.56 12.72
CA LYS A 461 -15.20 17.99 12.60
C LYS A 461 -16.22 18.50 13.63
N ILE A 462 -17.09 17.62 14.15
CA ILE A 462 -18.08 17.97 15.19
C ILE A 462 -17.42 18.18 16.56
N TYR A 463 -16.35 17.44 16.83
CA TYR A 463 -15.69 17.40 18.14
C TYR A 463 -14.35 18.15 18.19
N LYS A 464 -13.88 18.68 17.06
CA LYS A 464 -12.55 19.31 16.93
C LYS A 464 -12.25 20.41 17.95
N ASP A 465 -13.28 21.08 18.48
CA ASP A 465 -13.16 22.20 19.42
C ASP A 465 -13.30 21.80 20.90
N GLU A 466 -13.42 20.49 21.20
CA GLU A 466 -13.48 19.96 22.56
C GLU A 466 -12.15 20.17 23.30
N PRO A 467 -12.17 20.45 24.62
CA PRO A 467 -10.96 20.78 25.39
C PRO A 467 -9.95 19.62 25.48
N ASN A 468 -10.42 18.37 25.37
CA ASN A 468 -9.60 17.16 25.39
C ASN A 468 -9.28 16.64 23.98
N PHE A 469 -9.54 17.43 22.94
CA PHE A 469 -9.21 17.06 21.57
C PHE A 469 -7.71 17.26 21.33
N ASP A 470 -7.05 16.24 20.77
CA ASP A 470 -5.61 16.29 20.50
C ASP A 470 -5.25 17.43 19.55
N GLN A 471 -4.20 18.19 19.89
CA GLN A 471 -3.83 19.39 19.15
C GLN A 471 -3.29 19.09 17.75
N ARG A 472 -2.62 17.94 17.53
CA ARG A 472 -2.12 17.56 16.20
C ARG A 472 -3.29 17.15 15.31
N CYS A 473 -4.17 16.31 15.84
CA CYS A 473 -5.40 15.95 15.14
C CYS A 473 -6.27 17.19 14.84
N HIS A 474 -6.37 18.15 15.78
CA HIS A 474 -7.09 19.41 15.56
C HIS A 474 -6.57 20.15 14.32
N LEU A 475 -5.26 20.29 14.20
CA LEU A 475 -4.63 20.95 13.05
C LEU A 475 -4.93 20.20 11.75
N VAL A 476 -4.86 18.87 11.74
CA VAL A 476 -5.18 18.08 10.55
C VAL A 476 -6.64 18.27 10.13
N VAL A 477 -7.58 18.14 11.07
CA VAL A 477 -9.02 18.32 10.78
C VAL A 477 -9.30 19.72 10.25
N VAL A 478 -8.76 20.75 10.89
CA VAL A 478 -8.93 22.14 10.43
C VAL A 478 -8.33 22.34 9.05
N ASN A 479 -7.10 21.87 8.79
CA ASN A 479 -6.48 21.99 7.47
C ASN A 479 -7.29 21.31 6.36
N ARG A 480 -7.85 20.12 6.62
CA ARG A 480 -8.72 19.44 5.64
C ARG A 480 -10.02 20.22 5.38
N LEU A 481 -10.62 20.83 6.40
CA LEU A 481 -11.79 21.71 6.22
C LEU A 481 -11.44 22.96 5.40
N ILE A 482 -10.26 23.55 5.61
CA ILE A 482 -9.76 24.67 4.81
C ILE A 482 -9.62 24.23 3.34
N GLU A 483 -8.96 23.09 3.10
CA GLU A 483 -8.77 22.53 1.76
C GLU A 483 -10.09 22.20 1.05
N GLN A 484 -11.10 21.68 1.76
CA GLN A 484 -12.42 21.43 1.17
C GLN A 484 -13.09 22.71 0.66
N ASN A 485 -12.77 23.87 1.25
CA ASN A 485 -13.38 25.16 0.93
C ASN A 485 -12.54 26.02 -0.03
N THR A 486 -11.37 25.54 -0.48
CA THR A 486 -10.62 26.22 -1.55
C THR A 486 -11.16 25.89 -2.94
N ASP A 487 -11.75 24.71 -3.14
CA ASP A 487 -12.38 24.31 -4.40
C ASP A 487 -13.59 23.40 -4.13
N TYR A 488 -14.74 23.71 -4.72
CA TYR A 488 -15.97 22.94 -4.52
C TYR A 488 -15.82 21.46 -4.92
N ARG A 489 -14.87 21.12 -5.80
CA ARG A 489 -14.59 19.74 -6.23
C ARG A 489 -13.91 18.91 -5.14
N PHE A 490 -13.38 19.55 -4.11
CA PHE A 490 -12.80 18.91 -2.94
C PHE A 490 -13.85 18.62 -1.85
N ASN A 491 -15.03 19.23 -1.93
CA ASN A 491 -16.12 18.97 -1.00
C ASN A 491 -17.17 18.01 -1.63
N PRO A 492 -17.17 16.71 -1.28
CA PRO A 492 -18.11 15.73 -1.85
C PRO A 492 -19.57 15.98 -1.42
N SER A 493 -19.79 16.44 -0.18
CA SER A 493 -21.12 16.75 0.35
C SER A 493 -21.77 17.91 -0.40
N LEU A 494 -20.99 18.96 -0.68
CA LEU A 494 -21.41 20.09 -1.49
C LEU A 494 -21.73 19.68 -2.94
N GLN A 495 -20.89 18.85 -3.56
CA GLN A 495 -21.15 18.35 -4.92
C GLN A 495 -22.44 17.55 -5.00
N LEU A 496 -22.67 16.65 -4.04
CA LEU A 496 -23.87 15.82 -3.99
C LEU A 496 -25.14 16.66 -3.75
N ALA A 497 -25.11 17.56 -2.78
CA ALA A 497 -26.27 18.37 -2.42
C ALA A 497 -26.57 19.46 -3.45
N CYS A 498 -25.54 20.15 -3.96
CA CYS A 498 -25.66 21.37 -4.75
C CYS A 498 -25.39 21.22 -6.24
N GLY A 499 -25.01 20.05 -6.78
CA GLY A 499 -24.62 19.88 -8.19
C GLY A 499 -25.57 20.56 -9.20
N ARG A 500 -26.89 20.32 -9.09
CA ARG A 500 -27.88 20.96 -9.98
C ARG A 500 -27.95 22.48 -9.82
N ASN A 501 -27.78 22.99 -8.60
CA ASN A 501 -27.80 24.42 -8.33
C ASN A 501 -26.51 25.10 -8.79
N ILE A 502 -25.37 24.41 -8.74
CA ILE A 502 -24.10 24.84 -9.34
C ILE A 502 -24.27 24.99 -10.85
N ASP A 503 -24.81 23.98 -11.53
CA ASP A 503 -25.06 24.03 -12.97
C ASP A 503 -26.02 25.17 -13.37
N GLN A 504 -27.02 25.44 -12.53
CA GLN A 504 -28.04 26.43 -12.82
C GLN A 504 -27.57 27.88 -12.55
N TYR A 505 -26.85 28.11 -11.46
CA TYR A 505 -26.57 29.46 -10.97
C TYR A 505 -25.10 29.88 -11.04
N CYS A 506 -24.18 28.91 -11.05
CA CYS A 506 -22.74 29.15 -11.00
C CYS A 506 -22.01 28.63 -12.26
N SER A 507 -22.74 28.30 -13.33
CA SER A 507 -22.17 27.78 -14.58
C SER A 507 -21.13 28.71 -15.22
N ALA A 508 -21.28 30.02 -15.11
CA ALA A 508 -20.30 30.99 -15.63
C ALA A 508 -18.92 30.86 -14.95
N VAL A 509 -18.90 30.45 -13.68
CA VAL A 509 -17.67 30.17 -12.92
C VAL A 509 -17.10 28.82 -13.34
N VAL A 510 -17.96 27.79 -13.39
CA VAL A 510 -17.57 26.42 -13.76
C VAL A 510 -17.04 26.32 -15.20
N ALA A 511 -17.55 27.15 -16.12
CA ALA A 511 -17.08 27.18 -17.51
C ALA A 511 -15.60 27.56 -17.67
N ARG A 512 -14.98 28.18 -16.65
CA ARG A 512 -13.56 28.53 -16.63
C ARG A 512 -12.68 27.43 -16.05
N ALA A 513 -13.28 26.41 -15.43
CA ALA A 513 -12.54 25.33 -14.79
C ALA A 513 -11.82 24.47 -15.83
N GLN A 514 -10.50 24.34 -15.70
CA GLN A 514 -9.74 23.33 -16.43
C GLN A 514 -9.78 22.00 -15.67
N GLU A 515 -9.68 20.90 -16.43
CA GLU A 515 -9.75 19.57 -15.85
C GLU A 515 -8.51 19.29 -14.99
N ASN A 516 -8.75 18.94 -13.73
CA ASN A 516 -7.70 18.65 -12.74
C ASN A 516 -6.71 19.78 -12.47
N GLU A 517 -7.12 21.03 -12.68
CA GLU A 517 -6.41 22.22 -12.22
C GLU A 517 -7.31 22.94 -11.23
N GLU A 518 -6.76 23.41 -10.11
CA GLU A 518 -7.50 24.30 -9.20
C GLU A 518 -8.01 25.50 -10.01
N LEU A 519 -9.17 26.05 -9.64
CA LEU A 519 -9.69 27.26 -10.28
C LEU A 519 -8.77 28.49 -10.12
N ASN A 520 -7.70 28.33 -9.33
CA ASN A 520 -6.65 29.30 -9.07
C ASN A 520 -5.67 29.43 -10.24
N GLY A 521 -5.69 30.59 -10.89
CA GLY A 521 -4.49 31.15 -11.51
C GLY A 521 -4.26 30.80 -12.98
N LYS A 522 -4.81 31.64 -13.86
CA LYS A 522 -4.06 32.13 -15.02
C LYS A 522 -4.08 33.66 -15.01
N GLU A 523 -2.93 34.23 -14.63
CA GLU A 523 -2.50 35.64 -14.67
C GLU A 523 -3.51 36.73 -14.25
N ASN A 524 -3.16 37.46 -13.17
CA ASN A 524 -3.71 38.78 -12.76
C ASN A 524 -5.06 38.85 -12.01
N ILE A 525 -5.51 37.80 -11.30
CA ILE A 525 -6.67 37.93 -10.40
C ILE A 525 -6.37 37.29 -9.04
N GLU A 526 -6.15 38.12 -8.01
CA GLU A 526 -5.77 37.73 -6.64
C GLU A 526 -6.91 37.06 -5.81
N ASN A 527 -7.97 36.53 -6.42
CA ASN A 527 -9.25 36.24 -5.75
C ASN A 527 -10.01 34.97 -6.24
N ASP A 528 -9.32 33.86 -6.51
CA ASP A 528 -9.93 32.70 -7.19
C ASP A 528 -10.28 31.47 -6.32
N ASP A 529 -9.95 31.47 -5.02
CA ASP A 529 -10.35 30.35 -4.15
C ASP A 529 -11.85 30.35 -3.89
N GLY A 530 -12.48 29.17 -3.95
CA GLY A 530 -13.87 28.98 -3.51
C GLY A 530 -14.90 29.76 -4.33
N GLN A 531 -14.61 30.16 -5.58
CA GLN A 531 -15.54 30.99 -6.40
C GLN A 531 -16.95 30.39 -6.53
N VAL A 532 -17.05 29.07 -6.70
CA VAL A 532 -18.35 28.38 -6.78
C VAL A 532 -19.06 28.41 -5.43
N GLU A 533 -18.33 28.20 -4.33
CA GLU A 533 -18.89 28.29 -2.98
C GLU A 533 -19.37 29.71 -2.66
N GLU A 534 -18.59 30.74 -2.99
CA GLU A 534 -18.97 32.14 -2.81
C GLU A 534 -20.18 32.53 -3.69
N CYS A 535 -20.26 32.00 -4.91
CA CYS A 535 -21.44 32.10 -5.77
C CYS A 535 -22.67 31.50 -5.07
N LEU A 536 -22.57 30.27 -4.55
CA LEU A 536 -23.65 29.58 -3.84
C LEU A 536 -24.09 30.35 -2.58
N LYS A 537 -23.16 30.87 -1.77
CA LYS A 537 -23.45 31.70 -0.59
C LYS A 537 -24.19 33.00 -0.96
N THR A 538 -23.86 33.58 -2.11
CA THR A 538 -24.55 34.78 -2.63
C THR A 538 -25.96 34.45 -3.12
N VAL A 539 -26.13 33.34 -3.85
CA VAL A 539 -27.44 32.84 -4.32
C VAL A 539 -28.35 32.50 -3.12
N PHE A 540 -27.78 31.91 -2.08
CA PHE A 540 -28.44 31.60 -0.81
C PHE A 540 -28.96 32.87 -0.11
N SER A 541 -28.11 33.88 0.02
CA SER A 541 -28.46 35.16 0.66
C SER A 541 -29.50 35.95 -0.14
N SER A 542 -29.53 35.76 -1.47
CA SER A 542 -30.49 36.43 -2.36
C SER A 542 -31.91 35.84 -2.31
N GLY A 543 -32.15 34.81 -1.50
CA GLY A 543 -33.48 34.19 -1.37
C GLY A 543 -33.95 33.43 -2.62
N ARG A 544 -33.04 33.08 -3.54
CA ARG A 544 -33.38 32.34 -4.77
C ARG A 544 -33.86 30.92 -4.46
N ASN A 545 -34.54 30.30 -5.44
CA ASN A 545 -35.08 28.96 -5.29
C ASN A 545 -33.98 27.88 -5.41
N ILE A 546 -33.35 27.56 -4.28
CA ILE A 546 -32.35 26.50 -4.13
C ILE A 546 -33.03 25.24 -3.56
N ARG A 547 -32.54 24.05 -3.93
CA ARG A 547 -33.03 22.77 -3.38
C ARG A 547 -32.82 22.71 -1.86
N LYS A 548 -33.71 22.01 -1.13
CA LYS A 548 -33.64 21.93 0.35
C LYS A 548 -32.30 21.35 0.80
N GLU A 549 -31.83 20.30 0.14
CA GLU A 549 -30.57 19.63 0.47
C GLU A 549 -29.38 20.59 0.31
N CYS A 550 -29.33 21.34 -0.80
CA CYS A 550 -28.30 22.34 -1.04
C CYS A 550 -28.38 23.53 -0.09
N LYS A 551 -29.58 23.98 0.29
CA LYS A 551 -29.76 25.05 1.30
C LYS A 551 -29.19 24.66 2.66
N VAL A 552 -29.46 23.43 3.10
CA VAL A 552 -28.93 22.90 4.37
C VAL A 552 -27.41 22.82 4.30
N GLU A 553 -26.85 22.31 3.20
CA GLU A 553 -25.40 22.19 3.06
C GLU A 553 -24.69 23.54 3.03
N ILE A 554 -25.21 24.53 2.30
CA ILE A 554 -24.66 25.90 2.32
C ILE A 554 -24.76 26.51 3.72
N ALA A 555 -25.85 26.27 4.45
CA ALA A 555 -25.99 26.75 5.83
C ALA A 555 -24.97 26.10 6.77
N ASN A 556 -24.69 24.80 6.61
CA ASN A 556 -23.64 24.10 7.35
C ASN A 556 -22.26 24.70 7.08
N LEU A 557 -21.90 24.94 5.81
CA LEU A 557 -20.62 25.58 5.45
C LEU A 557 -20.47 26.97 6.07
N ILE A 558 -21.56 27.76 6.06
CA ILE A 558 -21.60 29.08 6.70
C ILE A 558 -21.43 28.94 8.23
N ALA A 559 -22.04 27.94 8.86
CA ALA A 559 -21.90 27.68 10.29
C ALA A 559 -20.49 27.21 10.67
N GLU A 560 -19.86 26.37 9.86
CA GLU A 560 -18.47 25.92 10.03
C GLU A 560 -17.50 27.11 9.94
N ALA A 561 -17.68 27.98 8.94
CA ALA A 561 -16.92 29.24 8.81
C ALA A 561 -17.15 30.22 9.98
N LYS A 562 -18.36 30.22 10.58
CA LYS A 562 -18.67 31.01 11.79
C LYS A 562 -17.92 30.50 13.02
N ALA A 563 -17.72 29.18 13.10
CA ALA A 563 -17.01 28.55 14.20
C ALA A 563 -15.49 28.72 14.09
N ASP A 564 -14.94 28.79 12.87
CA ASP A 564 -13.52 29.08 12.67
C ASP A 564 -13.30 29.90 11.38
N ILE A 565 -12.72 31.09 11.52
CA ILE A 565 -12.45 31.99 10.40
C ILE A 565 -11.52 31.35 9.34
N HIS A 566 -10.61 30.46 9.75
CA HIS A 566 -9.65 29.86 8.81
C HIS A 566 -10.37 28.97 7.79
N VAL A 567 -11.49 28.37 8.16
CA VAL A 567 -12.35 27.53 7.30
C VAL A 567 -13.04 28.35 6.21
N ASP A 568 -12.94 29.68 6.22
CA ASP A 568 -13.29 30.57 5.11
C ASP A 568 -12.01 31.21 4.54
N PRO A 569 -11.33 30.57 3.55
CA PRO A 569 -10.05 31.05 3.04
C PRO A 569 -10.08 32.50 2.53
N LEU A 570 -11.20 32.92 1.94
CA LEU A 570 -11.39 34.28 1.42
C LEU A 570 -11.51 35.32 2.54
N LEU A 571 -12.28 35.03 3.59
CA LEU A 571 -12.40 35.93 4.74
C LEU A 571 -11.10 35.97 5.55
N HIS A 572 -10.50 34.80 5.80
CA HIS A 572 -9.24 34.71 6.54
C HIS A 572 -8.13 35.51 5.85
N ARG A 573 -7.97 35.38 4.52
CA ARG A 573 -6.97 36.14 3.75
C ARG A 573 -7.18 37.65 3.90
N ALA A 574 -8.39 38.13 3.66
CA ALA A 574 -8.71 39.56 3.75
C ALA A 574 -8.51 40.12 5.16
N CYS A 575 -8.71 39.30 6.20
CA CYS A 575 -8.57 39.69 7.59
C CYS A 575 -7.24 39.26 8.24
N SER A 576 -6.27 38.73 7.48
CA SER A 576 -5.06 38.11 8.07
C SER A 576 -4.22 39.13 8.85
N ASN A 577 -4.05 40.34 8.31
CA ASN A 577 -3.30 41.41 8.97
C ASN A 577 -4.02 41.91 10.23
N ASP A 578 -5.34 42.09 10.16
CA ASP A 578 -6.16 42.52 11.30
C ASP A 578 -6.20 41.47 12.41
N LEU A 579 -6.28 40.19 12.06
CA LEU A 579 -6.17 39.08 13.02
C LEU A 579 -4.84 39.12 13.77
N LEU A 580 -3.72 39.28 13.05
CA LEU A 580 -2.39 39.37 13.65
C LEU A 580 -2.25 40.61 14.54
N LYS A 581 -2.81 41.73 14.12
CA LYS A 581 -2.70 43.01 14.83
C LYS A 581 -3.57 43.08 16.08
N TYR A 582 -4.82 42.62 16.00
CA TYR A 582 -5.82 42.83 17.05
C TYR A 582 -6.19 41.57 17.83
N CYS A 583 -6.08 40.39 17.22
CA CYS A 583 -6.60 39.13 17.76
C CYS A 583 -5.54 38.02 17.89
N SER A 584 -4.24 38.35 17.86
CA SER A 584 -3.14 37.37 17.89
C SER A 584 -3.08 36.51 19.15
N THR A 585 -3.58 37.00 20.28
CA THR A 585 -3.67 36.23 21.54
C THR A 585 -4.93 35.38 21.64
N VAL A 586 -5.87 35.53 20.69
CA VAL A 586 -7.13 34.80 20.66
C VAL A 586 -6.93 33.49 19.91
N LYS A 587 -7.11 32.38 20.63
CA LYS A 587 -7.07 31.04 20.05
C LYS A 587 -8.17 30.86 18.98
N SER A 588 -7.86 30.11 17.92
CA SER A 588 -8.80 29.74 16.86
C SER A 588 -9.95 28.85 17.37
N GLY A 589 -11.00 28.68 16.57
CA GLY A 589 -12.18 27.86 16.89
C GLY A 589 -13.17 28.51 17.84
N ASN A 590 -14.37 27.91 17.95
CA ASN A 590 -15.51 28.38 18.75
C ASN A 590 -15.94 29.85 18.45
N GLY A 591 -15.65 30.36 17.25
CA GLY A 591 -15.97 31.71 16.79
C GLY A 591 -15.22 32.83 17.51
N ARG A 592 -14.18 32.51 18.30
CA ARG A 592 -13.50 33.48 19.17
C ARG A 592 -12.82 34.60 18.40
N GLN A 593 -12.10 34.26 17.33
CA GLN A 593 -11.42 35.24 16.49
C GLN A 593 -12.40 36.11 15.70
N LEU A 594 -13.49 35.52 15.18
CA LEU A 594 -14.57 36.29 14.55
C LEU A 594 -15.23 37.27 15.53
N ASN A 595 -15.54 36.82 16.74
CA ASN A 595 -16.10 37.68 17.79
C ASN A 595 -15.12 38.80 18.20
N CYS A 596 -13.81 38.54 18.17
CA CYS A 596 -12.79 39.56 18.41
C CYS A 596 -12.83 40.63 17.31
N LEU A 597 -12.72 40.22 16.04
CA LEU A 597 -12.79 41.15 14.89
C LEU A 597 -14.10 41.94 14.86
N GLN A 598 -15.22 41.28 15.14
CA GLN A 598 -16.53 41.95 15.19
C GLN A 598 -16.56 43.05 16.26
N LYS A 599 -16.00 42.82 17.45
CA LYS A 599 -15.92 43.85 18.49
C LYS A 599 -15.05 45.03 18.07
N ILE A 600 -13.95 44.78 17.35
CA ILE A 600 -13.09 45.85 16.84
C ILE A 600 -13.84 46.66 15.77
N MET A 601 -14.49 45.98 14.82
CA MET A 601 -15.31 46.60 13.78
C MET A 601 -16.44 47.46 14.37
N ASP A 602 -17.13 46.98 15.40
CA ASP A 602 -18.23 47.69 16.05
C ASP A 602 -17.76 48.88 16.89
N SER A 603 -16.55 48.80 17.49
CA SER A 603 -16.01 49.84 18.36
C SER A 603 -15.16 50.88 17.63
N GLN A 604 -14.47 50.49 16.56
CA GLN A 604 -13.54 51.31 15.78
C GLN A 604 -13.63 50.96 14.28
N PRO A 605 -14.64 51.49 13.55
CA PRO A 605 -14.90 51.12 12.15
C PRO A 605 -13.74 51.38 11.18
N ASP A 606 -12.90 52.38 11.46
CA ASP A 606 -11.78 52.80 10.61
C ASP A 606 -10.44 52.13 10.99
N ALA A 607 -10.42 51.27 12.02
CA ALA A 607 -9.17 50.67 12.51
C ALA A 607 -8.70 49.47 11.68
N MET A 608 -9.65 48.74 11.09
CA MET A 608 -9.42 47.52 10.31
C MET A 608 -9.19 47.82 8.83
N GLU A 609 -8.58 46.89 8.12
CA GLU A 609 -8.44 46.99 6.67
C GLU A 609 -9.80 47.01 5.99
N LYS A 610 -9.94 47.88 4.98
CA LYS A 610 -11.21 48.09 4.26
C LYS A 610 -11.76 46.77 3.68
N GLU A 611 -10.88 45.95 3.12
CA GLU A 611 -11.25 44.65 2.55
C GLU A 611 -11.77 43.68 3.63
N CYS A 612 -11.11 43.61 4.79
CA CYS A 612 -11.58 42.80 5.92
C CYS A 612 -12.95 43.28 6.40
N THR A 613 -13.13 44.58 6.60
CA THR A 613 -14.41 45.15 7.07
C THR A 613 -15.56 44.86 6.11
N GLU A 614 -15.35 45.03 4.80
CA GLU A 614 -16.36 44.75 3.78
C GLU A 614 -16.75 43.27 3.75
N LYS A 615 -15.76 42.36 3.72
CA LYS A 615 -16.03 40.92 3.71
C LYS A 615 -16.67 40.46 5.03
N LEU A 616 -16.15 40.89 6.17
CA LEU A 616 -16.67 40.52 7.49
C LEU A 616 -18.13 40.95 7.66
N THR A 617 -18.48 42.16 7.22
CA THR A 617 -19.87 42.67 7.24
C THR A 617 -20.79 41.77 6.41
N LYS A 618 -20.40 41.42 5.19
CA LYS A 618 -21.17 40.51 4.32
C LYS A 618 -21.38 39.14 4.98
N ARG A 619 -20.37 38.62 5.67
CA ARG A 619 -20.43 37.32 6.37
C ARG A 619 -21.35 37.36 7.59
N MET A 620 -21.37 38.46 8.34
CA MET A 620 -22.30 38.63 9.47
C MET A 620 -23.77 38.53 9.06
N GLU A 621 -24.12 39.01 7.87
CA GLU A 621 -25.46 38.84 7.31
C GLU A 621 -25.74 37.38 6.91
N MET A 622 -24.78 36.72 6.26
CA MET A 622 -24.88 35.30 5.92
C MET A 622 -25.08 34.41 7.15
N PHE A 623 -24.33 34.66 8.24
CA PHE A 623 -24.47 33.92 9.51
C PHE A 623 -25.90 34.02 10.06
N LYS A 624 -26.48 35.22 10.07
CA LYS A 624 -27.87 35.43 10.53
C LYS A 624 -28.89 34.70 9.66
N ASN A 625 -28.63 34.58 8.35
CA ASN A 625 -29.52 33.87 7.44
C ASN A 625 -29.41 32.35 7.57
N ALA A 626 -28.20 31.82 7.79
CA ALA A 626 -27.97 30.40 8.04
C ALA A 626 -28.59 29.93 9.37
N ASP A 627 -28.49 30.75 10.43
CA ASP A 627 -29.09 30.46 11.75
C ASP A 627 -30.62 30.26 11.67
N LYS A 628 -31.30 30.78 10.63
CA LYS A 628 -32.75 30.61 10.40
C LYS A 628 -33.13 29.27 9.73
N ILE A 629 -32.18 28.58 9.10
CA ILE A 629 -32.40 27.30 8.40
C ILE A 629 -32.02 26.11 9.28
N LEU A 630 -31.09 26.31 10.21
CA LEU A 630 -30.66 25.33 11.19
C LEU A 630 -31.49 25.25 12.51
N PRO A 631 -32.59 25.99 12.76
CA PRO A 631 -33.33 25.79 13.99
C PRO A 631 -34.13 24.48 13.89
N PRO A 632 -34.19 23.68 14.97
CA PRO A 632 -35.02 22.49 15.00
C PRO A 632 -36.50 22.87 14.88
N GLU A 633 -37.21 22.27 13.92
CA GLU A 633 -38.61 22.63 13.64
C GLU A 633 -39.57 22.05 14.70
N ASN A 634 -39.13 21.05 15.47
CA ASN A 634 -39.92 20.39 16.51
C ASN A 634 -39.06 20.01 17.74
N ILE A 635 -39.75 19.72 18.85
CA ILE A 635 -39.11 19.41 20.15
C ILE A 635 -38.27 18.13 20.06
N GLU A 636 -38.67 17.17 19.23
CA GLU A 636 -37.93 15.93 19.01
C GLU A 636 -36.57 16.18 18.34
N GLU A 637 -36.53 17.02 17.30
CA GLU A 637 -35.30 17.43 16.63
C GLU A 637 -34.42 18.32 17.54
N LEU A 638 -35.04 19.19 18.35
CA LEU A 638 -34.32 19.95 19.37
C LEU A 638 -33.67 19.04 20.42
N VAL A 639 -34.39 18.02 20.87
CA VAL A 639 -33.87 17.02 21.81
C VAL A 639 -32.72 16.24 21.16
N ASN A 640 -32.85 15.84 19.90
CA ASN A 640 -31.76 15.16 19.18
C ASN A 640 -30.53 16.06 19.01
N VAL A 641 -30.70 17.34 18.67
CA VAL A 641 -29.60 18.34 18.58
C VAL A 641 -28.92 18.54 19.93
N VAL A 642 -29.69 18.60 21.02
CA VAL A 642 -29.16 18.73 22.38
C VAL A 642 -28.43 17.45 22.82
N ILE A 643 -28.92 16.27 22.43
CA ILE A 643 -28.29 14.97 22.74
C ILE A 643 -27.02 14.76 21.91
N SER A 644 -27.03 15.16 20.63
CA SER A 644 -25.86 15.07 19.74
C SER A 644 -24.82 16.15 20.04
N SER A 645 -25.18 17.18 20.81
CA SER A 645 -24.26 18.23 21.23
C SER A 645 -23.13 17.66 22.10
N PRO A 646 -21.87 18.10 21.91
CA PRO A 646 -20.79 17.76 22.84
C PRO A 646 -21.10 18.18 24.29
N ALA A 647 -21.91 19.23 24.47
CA ALA A 647 -22.36 19.73 25.76
C ALA A 647 -23.64 19.05 26.29
N HIS A 648 -24.10 17.93 25.71
CA HIS A 648 -25.33 17.23 26.15
C HIS A 648 -25.33 16.92 27.66
N LYS A 649 -24.16 16.63 28.25
CA LYS A 649 -24.03 16.40 29.71
C LYS A 649 -24.38 17.65 30.51
N PHE A 650 -23.92 18.82 30.07
CA PHE A 650 -24.28 20.09 30.70
C PHE A 650 -25.78 20.35 30.58
N PHE A 651 -26.36 20.17 29.40
CA PHE A 651 -27.80 20.32 29.22
C PHE A 651 -28.63 19.34 30.04
N MET A 652 -28.20 18.08 30.17
CA MET A 652 -28.83 17.11 31.08
C MET A 652 -28.75 17.55 32.53
N VAL A 653 -27.59 18.03 33.00
CA VAL A 653 -27.43 18.52 34.38
C VAL A 653 -28.32 19.74 34.63
N VAL A 654 -28.40 20.67 33.69
CA VAL A 654 -29.30 21.83 33.77
C VAL A 654 -30.76 21.39 33.78
N ALA A 655 -31.15 20.45 32.93
CA ALA A 655 -32.52 19.92 32.92
C ALA A 655 -32.87 19.20 34.23
N LEU A 656 -31.97 18.36 34.74
CA LEU A 656 -32.16 17.64 36.02
C LEU A 656 -32.22 18.59 37.22
N THR A 657 -31.38 19.63 37.24
CA THR A 657 -31.42 20.66 38.30
C THR A 657 -32.70 21.48 38.24
N PHE A 658 -33.18 21.81 37.04
CA PHE A 658 -34.45 22.52 36.83
C PHE A 658 -35.64 21.67 37.30
N VAL A 659 -35.73 20.40 36.88
CA VAL A 659 -36.78 19.47 37.35
C VAL A 659 -36.71 19.27 38.86
N GLY A 660 -35.50 19.12 39.42
CA GLY A 660 -35.28 19.03 40.86
C GLY A 660 -35.80 20.26 41.61
N PHE A 661 -35.54 21.46 41.09
CA PHE A 661 -36.01 22.71 41.68
C PHE A 661 -37.54 22.79 41.75
N PHE A 662 -38.25 22.44 40.67
CA PHE A 662 -39.72 22.38 40.67
C PHE A 662 -40.27 21.33 41.64
N PHE A 663 -39.61 20.17 41.74
CA PHE A 663 -39.98 19.15 42.70
C PHE A 663 -39.85 19.65 44.16
N PHE A 664 -38.76 20.35 44.47
CA PHE A 664 -38.56 20.97 45.79
C PHE A 664 -39.59 22.05 46.11
N ILE A 665 -39.93 22.91 45.14
CA ILE A 665 -41.00 23.91 45.31
C ILE A 665 -42.34 23.22 45.56
N GLY A 666 -42.67 22.18 44.78
CA GLY A 666 -43.89 21.39 44.95
C GLY A 666 -43.98 20.73 46.32
N MET A 667 -42.88 20.17 46.83
CA MET A 667 -42.82 19.62 48.20
C MET A 667 -43.01 20.69 49.27
N MET A 668 -42.39 21.86 49.11
CA MET A 668 -42.52 22.97 50.07
C MET A 668 -43.95 23.53 50.07
N MET A 669 -44.54 23.77 48.90
CA MET A 669 -45.93 24.22 48.77
C MET A 669 -46.92 23.18 49.31
N GLY A 670 -46.68 21.89 49.07
CA GLY A 670 -47.48 20.79 49.63
C GLY A 670 -47.40 20.70 51.16
N ARG A 671 -46.23 20.98 51.75
CA ARG A 671 -46.07 21.04 53.22
C ARG A 671 -46.72 22.28 53.84
N VAL A 672 -46.68 23.43 53.15
CA VAL A 672 -47.34 24.67 53.60
C VAL A 672 -48.86 24.54 53.55
N THR A 673 -49.42 23.97 52.48
CA THR A 673 -50.87 23.70 52.39
C THR A 673 -51.33 22.68 53.44
N LYS A 674 -50.54 21.63 53.71
CA LYS A 674 -50.86 20.66 54.78
C LYS A 674 -50.81 21.27 56.19
N LYS A 675 -49.87 22.19 56.46
CA LYS A 675 -49.81 22.96 57.72
C LYS A 675 -50.97 23.97 57.86
N ALA A 676 -51.30 24.69 56.79
CA ALA A 676 -52.42 25.63 56.78
C ALA A 676 -53.78 24.94 56.96
N HIS A 677 -53.94 23.74 56.41
CA HIS A 677 -55.13 22.92 56.63
C HIS A 677 -55.25 22.43 58.09
N PHE A 678 -54.15 22.02 58.72
CA PHE A 678 -54.15 21.61 60.13
C PHE A 678 -54.38 22.76 61.12
N GLN A 679 -54.00 24.00 60.78
CA GLN A 679 -54.29 25.18 61.60
C GLN A 679 -55.74 25.67 61.52
N LYS A 680 -56.52 25.25 60.51
CA LYS A 680 -57.97 25.51 60.43
C LYS A 680 -58.83 24.46 61.17
N LEU A 681 -58.23 23.37 61.64
CA LEU A 681 -58.90 22.25 62.32
C LEU A 681 -58.63 22.21 63.83
N LYS A 682 -57.95 23.22 64.37
CA LYS A 682 -57.86 23.57 65.80
C LYS A 682 -58.60 24.87 66.01
#